data_AF-A0A936Q5K1-F1
#
_entry.id   AF-A0A936Q5K1-F1
#
_cell.length_a   1.000
_cell.length_b   1.000
_cell.length_c   1.000
_cell.angle_alpha   90.00
_cell.angle_beta   90.00
_cell.angle_gamma   90.00
#
_symmetry.space_group_name_H-M   'P 1'
#
loop_
_entity.id
_entity.type
_entity.pdbx_description
1 polymer ?
#
loop_
_entity_poly.entity_id
_entity_poly.type
_entity_poly.pdbx_seq_one_letter_code
_entity_poly.pdbx_strand_id
1 'polypeptide(L)'
;MRFDSLRPRLEPFLLRVERPGRYLGLERNVVRKDLAASELTLCLAFPDAYEIGMSHTGTKILYEIVNRREGFACERSYAPWVDLEEVMRREAIPLFSIESCAPVRDFDVVGFSLQSELNYTNVPNMLDLAGIPVLAADRSDGDPVVIGGGPCVANPEPVADFFDVFLIGDAEEALGVFLDAVKATRRLPRRERLLAFAACPGIYVPSLYDVTYDGVDGGGDRVVSYVANAPGVPERAKRVWVEKLDPAVYPDKPMVPSVDIVQDRLGLEIMRGCTQGCRFCQAGYWYRPVRELDPADVARMTKAFIDEAGWSEVGLLSLSSADYSQIEPLVACLAPELAKTKVSISLPSLRAEAFSVALADAVSEVRKSGFTFAPETGSDRLRRVINKTFTNDDMVKAAGVAFERGWDLIKVYTMIGLPSETTADLDDLVTLVANILAEGRKKGVRATVHVSIGSYVPKSFTPFQWSAFDGVDALTEKLAYLREKFRPVRGAKLKWHEPKEAEIEAMLSLGDRRMSKALLEVWKRGGKFDGWSEHFSWQRWTEALEAAGIPKARHLREKDLKETLPWDVVDASIRKPFLVVEWKKALQEMATDDCKWGHCYACGVPGNGEDTVLASGMPETFSFALPSRPGTPGPGAPRPWPRRPLPAAGVASGVADARDEGRGSAYADKAKGAAYRMKATPDLLPLRERRRHRGGASESAAIAKTWRVSFEKLGDARYLSHRNVMDILERALRAARVPVRYTEGFNPHLRLSMGPALPLGQESRHELFDLDVVDTLAPEFLAAVNERLPPGMRLLGWTELPAGARSLGKAATEAVYRFTMPNGDEMTQRLLLAGEGATTPKRFIETTWGLAPEDQHVIRVVREETVLRPARPGGRAACRCGRRMKRGGRPSAPDALRRRRLAPLASVALPRGVPGRRSPRRPTSPTGAPLRPDLLSTHAAPDPHHGRGGRARRLRTNPLRLARGAIPRLDGGSRRPREQAGTGGSRAGHRGGGSGPSARPRHRLLRRSGPLARSIHGAHPPRRRPPPRALRAPGAQDRPRRRRHPPRARGPREADLSVGLPRRPRVGPPEEPLALARDGRAARNRDLRPLRCLRGRMGGGLRDRRARPLDAPRPDPDGKGEGQPESDQPRGPP
;
A
#
# COMPACT_ATOMS: atom_id res chain seq x y z
N MET A 1 -29.58 8.82 15.96
CA MET A 1 -29.38 10.15 15.35
C MET A 1 -28.42 9.98 14.16
N ARG A 2 -28.16 11.05 13.39
CA ARG A 2 -27.11 11.04 12.36
C ARG A 2 -25.76 10.90 13.07
N PHE A 3 -24.89 10.01 12.59
CA PHE A 3 -23.58 9.69 13.15
C PHE A 3 -23.56 8.97 14.52
N ASP A 4 -24.64 8.24 14.90
CA ASP A 4 -24.62 7.38 16.09
C ASP A 4 -23.45 6.38 16.05
N SER A 5 -22.58 6.41 17.06
CA SER A 5 -21.40 5.55 17.09
C SER A 5 -21.76 4.07 17.20
N LEU A 6 -21.28 3.26 16.25
CA LEU A 6 -21.51 1.82 16.18
C LEU A 6 -20.58 1.02 17.11
N ARG A 7 -19.66 1.67 17.83
CA ARG A 7 -18.70 1.01 18.75
C ARG A 7 -19.37 0.03 19.72
N PRO A 8 -20.50 0.32 20.39
CA PRO A 8 -21.16 -0.64 21.30
C PRO A 8 -21.71 -1.89 20.61
N ARG A 9 -22.03 -1.83 19.31
CA ARG A 9 -22.45 -2.99 18.51
C ARG A 9 -21.25 -3.81 18.03
N LEU A 10 -20.11 -3.16 17.80
CA LEU A 10 -18.88 -3.75 17.29
C LEU A 10 -18.01 -4.39 18.38
N GLU A 11 -17.91 -3.76 19.55
CA GLU A 11 -17.03 -4.13 20.67
C GLU A 11 -17.10 -5.62 21.10
N PRO A 12 -18.29 -6.26 21.22
CA PRO A 12 -18.40 -7.67 21.63
C PRO A 12 -17.68 -8.63 20.67
N PHE A 13 -17.58 -8.27 19.39
CA PHE A 13 -17.03 -9.16 18.37
C PHE A 13 -15.53 -8.94 18.11
N LEU A 14 -14.92 -7.88 18.65
CA LEU A 14 -13.50 -7.56 18.42
C LEU A 14 -12.53 -8.66 18.92
N LEU A 15 -12.93 -9.54 19.84
CA LEU A 15 -12.10 -10.70 20.25
C LEU A 15 -12.27 -11.95 19.36
N ARG A 16 -13.15 -11.88 18.36
CA ARG A 16 -13.45 -12.98 17.42
C ARG A 16 -12.84 -12.76 16.03
N VAL A 17 -12.04 -11.69 15.84
CA VAL A 17 -11.44 -11.30 14.55
C VAL A 17 -9.92 -11.09 14.67
N GLU A 18 -9.20 -11.21 13.56
CA GLU A 18 -7.76 -10.99 13.48
C GLU A 18 -7.41 -9.49 13.51
N ARG A 19 -6.47 -9.13 14.39
CA ARG A 19 -5.94 -7.76 14.55
C ARG A 19 -7.03 -6.70 14.78
N PRO A 20 -7.85 -6.80 15.85
CA PRO A 20 -8.92 -5.82 16.13
C PRO A 20 -8.42 -4.38 16.29
N GLY A 21 -7.14 -4.19 16.65
CA GLY A 21 -6.45 -2.90 16.69
C GLY A 21 -6.69 -1.99 15.47
N ARG A 22 -6.92 -2.57 14.29
CA ARG A 22 -7.09 -1.84 13.03
C ARG A 22 -8.47 -1.15 12.85
N TYR A 23 -9.38 -1.33 13.81
CA TYR A 23 -10.77 -0.83 13.76
C TYR A 23 -11.10 0.20 14.86
N LEU A 24 -10.07 0.78 15.50
CA LEU A 24 -10.22 1.48 16.79
C LEU A 24 -10.07 3.00 16.75
N GLY A 25 -9.37 3.57 15.76
CA GLY A 25 -9.09 5.02 15.73
C GLY A 25 -8.15 5.49 16.84
N LEU A 26 -7.19 4.63 17.22
CA LEU A 26 -6.18 4.86 18.26
C LEU A 26 -4.89 5.48 17.72
N GLU A 27 -4.81 5.81 16.43
CA GLU A 27 -3.66 6.49 15.85
C GLU A 27 -3.45 7.88 16.50
N ARG A 28 -2.18 8.25 16.76
CA ARG A 28 -1.87 9.58 17.30
C ARG A 28 -1.92 10.64 16.18
N ASN A 29 -2.23 11.88 16.54
CA ASN A 29 -2.39 13.01 15.60
C ASN A 29 -3.54 12.81 14.60
N VAL A 30 -4.59 12.11 15.03
CA VAL A 30 -5.90 12.06 14.34
C VAL A 30 -6.70 13.31 14.68
N VAL A 31 -7.27 13.96 13.68
CA VAL A 31 -8.24 15.05 13.86
C VAL A 31 -9.61 14.46 14.16
N ARG A 32 -10.28 15.01 15.18
CA ARG A 32 -11.64 14.64 15.57
C ARG A 32 -12.47 15.91 15.66
N LYS A 33 -13.53 16.00 14.87
CA LYS A 33 -14.50 17.12 14.85
C LYS A 33 -15.89 16.60 15.19
N ASP A 34 -16.78 17.48 15.62
CA ASP A 34 -18.19 17.16 15.74
C ASP A 34 -18.81 17.06 14.34
N LEU A 35 -19.19 15.84 13.94
CA LEU A 35 -19.82 15.54 12.65
C LEU A 35 -21.24 16.14 12.53
N ALA A 36 -21.97 16.26 13.65
CA ALA A 36 -23.32 16.80 13.68
C ALA A 36 -23.33 18.34 13.61
N ALA A 37 -22.29 18.99 14.14
CA ALA A 37 -22.08 20.45 14.01
C ALA A 37 -21.37 20.85 12.70
N SER A 38 -20.88 19.89 11.90
CA SER A 38 -20.21 20.17 10.62
C SER A 38 -21.20 20.50 9.49
N GLU A 39 -20.85 21.46 8.64
CA GLU A 39 -21.67 21.88 7.51
C GLU A 39 -21.63 20.88 6.33
N LEU A 40 -20.49 20.21 6.17
CA LEU A 40 -20.26 19.14 5.21
C LEU A 40 -19.30 18.08 5.80
N THR A 41 -19.62 16.81 5.54
CA THR A 41 -18.90 15.64 6.05
C THR A 41 -18.44 14.73 4.90
N LEU A 42 -17.15 14.35 4.93
CA LEU A 42 -16.51 13.46 3.96
C LEU A 42 -15.99 12.19 4.65
N CYS A 43 -16.31 11.02 4.10
CA CYS A 43 -15.64 9.78 4.46
C CYS A 43 -14.66 9.38 3.33
N LEU A 44 -13.35 9.39 3.62
CA LEU A 44 -12.33 8.88 2.70
C LEU A 44 -12.17 7.37 2.89
N ALA A 45 -12.85 6.63 2.02
CA ALA A 45 -12.75 5.18 1.90
C ALA A 45 -11.49 4.75 1.12
N PHE A 46 -10.81 3.71 1.60
CA PHE A 46 -9.79 3.00 0.85
C PHE A 46 -10.25 1.55 0.61
N PRO A 47 -10.33 1.08 -0.66
CA PRO A 47 -10.90 -0.22 -1.02
C PRO A 47 -9.94 -1.39 -0.78
N ASP A 48 -9.27 -1.41 0.38
CA ASP A 48 -8.38 -2.48 0.85
C ASP A 48 -8.27 -2.42 2.38
N ALA A 49 -7.57 -3.37 2.99
CA ALA A 49 -7.36 -3.43 4.42
C ALA A 49 -6.62 -2.19 4.98
N TYR A 50 -6.90 -1.85 6.24
CA TYR A 50 -6.27 -0.74 6.98
C TYR A 50 -4.74 -0.70 6.82
N GLU A 51 -4.06 -1.86 6.91
CA GLU A 51 -2.60 -1.91 6.82
C GLU A 51 -2.03 -1.43 5.46
N ILE A 52 -2.83 -1.49 4.40
CA ILE A 52 -2.51 -0.94 3.07
C ILE A 52 -2.89 0.53 3.02
N GLY A 53 -4.15 0.86 3.29
CA GLY A 53 -4.67 2.22 3.12
C GLY A 53 -4.03 3.26 4.07
N MET A 54 -3.63 2.86 5.28
CA MET A 54 -2.88 3.73 6.21
C MET A 54 -1.39 3.89 5.83
N SER A 55 -0.89 3.17 4.84
CA SER A 55 0.42 3.45 4.21
C SER A 55 0.34 4.51 3.11
N HIS A 56 -0.84 4.73 2.51
CA HIS A 56 -1.02 5.64 1.38
C HIS A 56 -0.86 7.10 1.82
N THR A 57 0.03 7.84 1.13
CA THR A 57 0.34 9.24 1.47
C THR A 57 -0.71 10.21 0.95
N GLY A 58 -1.24 10.01 -0.27
CA GLY A 58 -2.26 10.89 -0.85
C GLY A 58 -3.53 11.00 0.00
N THR A 59 -4.02 9.89 0.56
CA THR A 59 -5.19 9.90 1.47
C THR A 59 -4.95 10.75 2.72
N LYS A 60 -3.71 10.85 3.21
CA LYS A 60 -3.36 11.69 4.38
C LYS A 60 -3.33 13.17 4.01
N ILE A 61 -2.81 13.51 2.83
CA ILE A 61 -2.84 14.89 2.30
C ILE A 61 -4.30 15.35 2.13
N LEU A 62 -5.16 14.55 1.51
CA LEU A 62 -6.58 14.92 1.31
C LEU A 62 -7.37 14.98 2.63
N TYR A 63 -7.09 14.09 3.57
CA TYR A 63 -7.65 14.13 4.93
C TYR A 63 -7.26 15.43 5.65
N GLU A 64 -6.00 15.85 5.56
CA GLU A 64 -5.49 17.09 6.16
C GLU A 64 -6.10 18.33 5.49
N ILE A 65 -6.10 18.40 4.15
CA ILE A 65 -6.67 19.52 3.38
C ILE A 65 -8.13 19.77 3.78
N VAL A 66 -8.96 18.72 3.88
CA VAL A 66 -10.37 18.88 4.25
C VAL A 66 -10.53 19.20 5.75
N ASN A 67 -9.75 18.55 6.63
CA ASN A 67 -9.84 18.82 8.08
C ASN A 67 -9.27 20.20 8.49
N ARG A 68 -8.45 20.86 7.67
CA ARG A 68 -8.06 22.26 7.91
C ARG A 68 -9.15 23.29 7.61
N ARG A 69 -10.17 22.95 6.80
CA ARG A 69 -11.27 23.88 6.50
C ARG A 69 -12.23 23.99 7.68
N GLU A 70 -12.61 25.21 8.02
CA GLU A 70 -13.67 25.48 9.01
C GLU A 70 -15.03 25.03 8.47
N GLY A 71 -15.85 24.41 9.33
CA GLY A 71 -17.16 23.84 8.94
C GLY A 71 -17.13 22.49 8.20
N PHE A 72 -15.96 22.00 7.76
CA PHE A 72 -15.83 20.68 7.11
C PHE A 72 -15.22 19.64 8.06
N ALA A 73 -15.68 18.39 8.01
CA ALA A 73 -15.04 17.27 8.69
C ALA A 73 -14.71 16.12 7.71
N CYS A 74 -13.54 15.51 7.88
CA CYS A 74 -13.14 14.32 7.15
C CYS A 74 -12.76 13.18 8.11
N GLU A 75 -13.38 12.02 7.93
CA GLU A 75 -13.01 10.76 8.58
C GLU A 75 -12.58 9.71 7.53
N ARG A 76 -12.01 8.58 7.97
CA ARG A 76 -11.48 7.52 7.09
C ARG A 76 -12.29 6.24 7.22
N SER A 77 -12.33 5.43 6.16
CA SER A 77 -12.85 4.06 6.18
C SER A 77 -11.96 3.13 5.35
N TYR A 78 -11.99 1.84 5.67
CA TYR A 78 -11.19 0.79 5.02
C TYR A 78 -12.08 -0.42 4.76
N ALA A 79 -11.72 -1.26 3.79
CA ALA A 79 -12.41 -2.53 3.62
C ALA A 79 -12.20 -3.40 4.87
N PRO A 80 -13.26 -3.82 5.60
CA PRO A 80 -13.08 -4.70 6.76
C PRO A 80 -12.55 -6.05 6.28
N TRP A 81 -11.66 -6.64 7.08
CA TRP A 81 -11.11 -7.96 6.74
C TRP A 81 -12.21 -9.02 6.77
N VAL A 82 -12.01 -10.11 6.02
CA VAL A 82 -13.09 -11.06 5.66
C VAL A 82 -13.84 -11.67 6.84
N ASP A 83 -13.18 -11.77 8.00
CA ASP A 83 -13.72 -12.26 9.27
C ASP A 83 -14.60 -11.23 9.99
N LEU A 84 -14.19 -9.96 10.03
CA LEU A 84 -15.04 -8.89 10.53
C LEU A 84 -16.22 -8.64 9.60
N GLU A 85 -16.04 -8.72 8.28
CA GLU A 85 -17.14 -8.54 7.33
C GLU A 85 -18.22 -9.62 7.52
N GLU A 86 -17.84 -10.89 7.75
CA GLU A 86 -18.79 -11.97 8.06
C GLU A 86 -19.61 -11.66 9.32
N VAL A 87 -18.96 -11.15 10.38
CA VAL A 87 -19.64 -10.67 11.58
C VAL A 87 -20.58 -9.51 11.25
N MET A 88 -20.09 -8.46 10.59
CA MET A 88 -20.86 -7.26 10.27
C MET A 88 -22.13 -7.58 9.47
N ARG A 89 -22.02 -8.47 8.48
CA ARG A 89 -23.16 -8.95 7.68
C ARG A 89 -24.15 -9.77 8.49
N ARG A 90 -23.68 -10.65 9.40
CA ARG A 90 -24.54 -11.47 10.28
C ARG A 90 -25.29 -10.64 11.31
N GLU A 91 -24.63 -9.64 11.90
CA GLU A 91 -25.14 -8.80 13.00
C GLU A 91 -25.77 -7.46 12.50
N ALA A 92 -25.91 -7.31 11.18
CA ALA A 92 -26.40 -6.12 10.47
C ALA A 92 -25.71 -4.80 10.91
N ILE A 93 -24.41 -4.84 11.14
CA ILE A 93 -23.57 -3.67 11.48
C ILE A 93 -23.07 -3.08 10.16
N PRO A 94 -23.48 -1.85 9.77
CA PRO A 94 -23.03 -1.27 8.51
C PRO A 94 -21.57 -0.81 8.58
N LEU A 95 -20.97 -0.53 7.42
CA LEU A 95 -19.63 0.04 7.30
C LEU A 95 -19.52 1.35 8.09
N PHE A 96 -18.40 1.53 8.78
CA PHE A 96 -18.17 2.62 9.74
C PHE A 96 -16.87 3.39 9.46
N SER A 97 -16.80 4.63 9.96
CA SER A 97 -15.58 5.44 9.98
C SER A 97 -14.63 5.04 11.12
N ILE A 98 -13.32 5.16 10.93
CA ILE A 98 -12.32 4.72 11.92
C ILE A 98 -12.28 5.65 13.15
N GLU A 99 -12.45 6.95 12.93
CA GLU A 99 -12.42 7.97 13.98
C GLU A 99 -13.60 7.83 14.94
N SER A 100 -14.82 8.12 14.49
CA SER A 100 -16.01 8.17 15.37
C SER A 100 -16.79 6.85 15.43
N CYS A 101 -16.43 5.86 14.62
CA CYS A 101 -17.21 4.63 14.40
C CYS A 101 -18.65 4.94 13.91
N ALA A 102 -18.83 6.04 13.18
CA ALA A 102 -20.11 6.50 12.65
C ALA A 102 -20.46 5.76 11.35
N PRO A 103 -21.74 5.58 10.98
CA PRO A 103 -22.13 4.88 9.75
C PRO A 103 -21.65 5.64 8.51
N VAL A 104 -21.02 4.97 7.55
CA VAL A 104 -20.49 5.62 6.33
C VAL A 104 -21.59 6.22 5.44
N ARG A 105 -22.82 5.69 5.51
CA ARG A 105 -23.99 6.24 4.80
C ARG A 105 -24.42 7.62 5.31
N ASP A 106 -24.10 7.98 6.55
CA ASP A 106 -24.56 9.22 7.16
C ASP A 106 -23.76 10.45 6.67
N PHE A 107 -22.62 10.26 6.02
CA PHE A 107 -21.78 11.33 5.48
C PHE A 107 -22.41 11.98 4.23
N ASP A 108 -22.05 13.22 3.90
CA ASP A 108 -22.55 13.88 2.69
C ASP A 108 -21.84 13.39 1.41
N VAL A 109 -20.57 12.97 1.55
CA VAL A 109 -19.71 12.46 0.48
C VAL A 109 -18.94 11.23 0.96
N VAL A 110 -18.81 10.21 0.10
CA VAL A 110 -17.95 9.04 0.32
C VAL A 110 -16.95 8.93 -0.84
N GLY A 111 -15.66 9.13 -0.56
CA GLY A 111 -14.60 9.17 -1.56
C GLY A 111 -13.68 7.96 -1.54
N PHE A 112 -13.55 7.26 -2.67
CA PHE A 112 -12.70 6.07 -2.82
C PHE A 112 -11.38 6.37 -3.53
N SER A 113 -10.25 5.96 -2.95
CA SER A 113 -8.94 6.02 -3.62
C SER A 113 -8.58 4.70 -4.32
N LEU A 114 -8.65 4.69 -5.65
CA LEU A 114 -8.41 3.54 -6.52
C LEU A 114 -6.92 3.45 -6.89
N GLN A 115 -6.21 2.54 -6.22
CA GLN A 115 -4.75 2.34 -6.33
C GLN A 115 -4.33 1.08 -7.09
N SER A 116 -5.26 0.15 -7.33
CA SER A 116 -5.06 -1.07 -8.12
C SER A 116 -6.41 -1.53 -8.68
N GLU A 117 -6.43 -1.97 -9.93
CA GLU A 117 -7.62 -2.47 -10.60
C GLU A 117 -8.14 -3.77 -9.95
N LEU A 118 -7.26 -4.60 -9.40
CA LEU A 118 -7.65 -5.83 -8.67
C LEU A 118 -8.38 -5.54 -7.34
N ASN A 119 -8.41 -4.29 -6.87
CA ASN A 119 -9.20 -3.88 -5.71
C ASN A 119 -10.58 -3.31 -6.08
N TYR A 120 -10.94 -3.25 -7.37
CA TYR A 120 -12.25 -2.77 -7.82
C TYR A 120 -13.43 -3.57 -7.24
N THR A 121 -13.27 -4.87 -6.94
CA THR A 121 -14.31 -5.71 -6.33
C THR A 121 -14.62 -5.34 -4.87
N ASN A 122 -13.75 -4.59 -4.19
CA ASN A 122 -14.01 -4.07 -2.85
C ASN A 122 -14.94 -2.84 -2.84
N VAL A 123 -15.05 -2.10 -3.94
CA VAL A 123 -15.94 -0.93 -4.04
C VAL A 123 -17.42 -1.31 -3.88
N PRO A 124 -18.02 -2.21 -4.68
CA PRO A 124 -19.41 -2.62 -4.49
C PRO A 124 -19.63 -3.28 -3.12
N ASN A 125 -18.63 -4.02 -2.62
CA ASN A 125 -18.68 -4.64 -1.29
C ASN A 125 -18.78 -3.62 -0.15
N MET A 126 -18.04 -2.50 -0.23
CA MET A 126 -18.09 -1.43 0.77
C MET A 126 -19.36 -0.58 0.66
N LEU A 127 -19.88 -0.34 -0.55
CA LEU A 127 -21.14 0.38 -0.77
C LEU A 127 -22.33 -0.41 -0.19
N ASP A 128 -22.44 -1.69 -0.56
CA ASP A 128 -23.45 -2.61 -0.03
C ASP A 128 -23.38 -2.75 1.49
N LEU A 129 -22.18 -2.91 2.06
CA LEU A 129 -22.00 -3.00 3.51
C LEU A 129 -22.29 -1.67 4.24
N ALA A 130 -22.16 -0.51 3.58
CA ALA A 130 -22.63 0.77 4.11
C ALA A 130 -24.15 0.94 4.03
N GLY A 131 -24.85 0.10 3.24
CA GLY A 131 -26.26 0.30 2.89
C GLY A 131 -26.49 1.42 1.87
N ILE A 132 -25.47 1.76 1.08
CA ILE A 132 -25.53 2.71 -0.05
C ILE A 132 -25.81 1.90 -1.33
N PRO A 133 -26.74 2.33 -2.21
CA PRO A 133 -26.99 1.61 -3.46
C PRO A 133 -25.72 1.45 -4.31
N VAL A 134 -25.44 0.21 -4.71
CA VAL A 134 -24.18 -0.18 -5.37
C VAL A 134 -24.02 0.49 -6.73
N LEU A 135 -25.09 0.55 -7.52
CA LEU A 135 -25.09 1.29 -8.79
C LEU A 135 -25.46 2.76 -8.54
N ALA A 136 -24.80 3.67 -9.24
CA ALA A 136 -25.10 5.10 -9.15
C ALA A 136 -26.52 5.45 -9.62
N ALA A 137 -27.05 4.68 -10.58
CA ALA A 137 -28.42 4.82 -11.08
C ALA A 137 -29.52 4.49 -10.05
N ASP A 138 -29.19 3.71 -9.01
CA ASP A 138 -30.14 3.30 -7.95
C ASP A 138 -30.16 4.28 -6.76
N ARG A 139 -29.38 5.38 -6.80
CA ARG A 139 -29.22 6.32 -5.68
C ARG A 139 -30.27 7.43 -5.66
N SER A 140 -30.85 7.65 -4.49
CA SER A 140 -31.79 8.74 -4.25
C SER A 140 -31.08 10.08 -4.03
N ASP A 141 -31.85 11.18 -3.94
CA ASP A 141 -31.31 12.49 -3.56
C ASP A 141 -30.69 12.49 -2.15
N GLY A 142 -31.17 11.61 -1.26
CA GLY A 142 -30.74 11.50 0.14
C GLY A 142 -29.55 10.57 0.39
N ASP A 143 -29.07 9.83 -0.61
CA ASP A 143 -27.86 9.01 -0.48
C ASP A 143 -26.59 9.86 -0.71
N PRO A 144 -25.45 9.54 -0.06
CA PRO A 144 -24.19 10.27 -0.22
C PRO A 144 -23.73 10.36 -1.68
N VAL A 145 -22.96 11.40 -2.01
CA VAL A 145 -22.26 11.46 -3.30
C VAL A 145 -21.06 10.53 -3.26
N VAL A 146 -20.98 9.55 -4.17
CA VAL A 146 -19.85 8.61 -4.23
C VAL A 146 -18.83 9.08 -5.28
N ILE A 147 -17.64 9.49 -4.82
CA ILE A 147 -16.56 10.02 -5.67
C ILE A 147 -15.38 9.06 -5.78
N GLY A 148 -14.88 8.82 -6.99
CA GLY A 148 -13.68 8.03 -7.25
C GLY A 148 -12.45 8.91 -7.55
N GLY A 149 -11.25 8.49 -7.14
CA GLY A 149 -10.00 9.18 -7.45
C GLY A 149 -8.79 8.25 -7.32
N GLY A 150 -7.56 8.75 -7.54
CA GLY A 150 -6.33 7.94 -7.54
C GLY A 150 -5.92 7.43 -8.94
N PRO A 151 -4.74 6.82 -9.09
CA PRO A 151 -4.12 6.55 -10.39
C PRO A 151 -4.99 5.75 -11.37
N CYS A 152 -5.79 4.81 -10.88
CA CYS A 152 -6.58 3.95 -11.76
C CYS A 152 -7.71 4.70 -12.50
N VAL A 153 -8.10 5.91 -12.07
CA VAL A 153 -9.06 6.75 -12.84
C VAL A 153 -8.48 7.30 -14.15
N ALA A 154 -7.21 6.99 -14.46
CA ALA A 154 -6.67 7.05 -15.82
C ALA A 154 -7.40 6.09 -16.80
N ASN A 155 -8.25 5.18 -16.32
CA ASN A 155 -9.38 4.66 -17.07
C ASN A 155 -10.57 4.46 -16.09
N PRO A 156 -11.53 5.42 -16.02
CA PRO A 156 -12.62 5.37 -15.04
C PRO A 156 -13.77 4.45 -15.48
N GLU A 157 -13.90 4.19 -16.77
CA GLU A 157 -15.00 3.45 -17.38
C GLU A 157 -15.27 2.05 -16.81
N PRO A 158 -14.27 1.20 -16.51
CA PRO A 158 -14.50 -0.14 -15.97
C PRO A 158 -15.33 -0.16 -14.69
N VAL A 159 -15.28 0.90 -13.89
CA VAL A 159 -16.01 1.06 -12.61
C VAL A 159 -17.10 2.13 -12.65
N ALA A 160 -17.37 2.72 -13.82
CA ALA A 160 -18.21 3.91 -13.94
C ALA A 160 -19.63 3.75 -13.37
N ASP A 161 -20.27 2.59 -13.52
CA ASP A 161 -21.64 2.40 -13.02
C ASP A 161 -21.74 2.42 -11.47
N PHE A 162 -20.62 2.33 -10.75
CA PHE A 162 -20.57 2.39 -9.28
C PHE A 162 -20.38 3.80 -8.72
N PHE A 163 -20.01 4.79 -9.53
CA PHE A 163 -19.61 6.13 -9.09
C PHE A 163 -20.56 7.21 -9.60
N ASP A 164 -20.86 8.19 -8.75
CA ASP A 164 -21.59 9.39 -9.17
C ASP A 164 -20.67 10.31 -9.97
N VAL A 165 -19.42 10.46 -9.51
CA VAL A 165 -18.41 11.33 -10.07
C VAL A 165 -17.00 10.75 -9.89
N PHE A 166 -16.03 11.19 -10.68
CA PHE A 166 -14.61 10.95 -10.48
C PHE A 166 -13.82 12.26 -10.49
N LEU A 167 -12.77 12.33 -9.67
CA LEU A 167 -11.75 13.39 -9.73
C LEU A 167 -10.54 12.87 -10.52
N ILE A 168 -10.31 13.49 -11.68
CA ILE A 168 -9.32 13.13 -12.68
C ILE A 168 -8.04 13.95 -12.46
N GLY A 169 -7.05 13.37 -11.78
CA GLY A 169 -5.73 13.98 -11.57
C GLY A 169 -5.39 14.20 -10.10
N ASP A 170 -4.63 15.26 -9.81
CA ASP A 170 -4.24 15.60 -8.44
C ASP A 170 -5.43 16.25 -7.71
N ALA A 171 -5.84 15.65 -6.60
CA ALA A 171 -7.09 15.99 -5.92
C ALA A 171 -6.98 17.25 -5.06
N GLU A 172 -5.76 17.67 -4.73
CA GLU A 172 -5.45 18.89 -3.97
C GLU A 172 -6.04 20.16 -4.62
N GLU A 173 -6.04 20.25 -5.95
CA GLU A 173 -6.61 21.39 -6.71
C GLU A 173 -8.15 21.37 -6.74
N ALA A 174 -8.74 20.21 -7.05
CA ALA A 174 -10.16 20.12 -7.39
C ALA A 174 -11.09 19.76 -6.22
N LEU A 175 -10.58 19.10 -5.17
CA LEU A 175 -11.43 18.58 -4.09
C LEU A 175 -12.11 19.71 -3.29
N GLY A 176 -11.43 20.82 -3.03
CA GLY A 176 -12.03 21.98 -2.35
C GLY A 176 -13.22 22.56 -3.12
N VAL A 177 -13.01 22.84 -4.42
CA VAL A 177 -14.04 23.37 -5.33
C VAL A 177 -15.23 22.42 -5.47
N PHE A 178 -14.96 21.11 -5.60
CA PHE A 178 -16.01 20.09 -5.65
C PHE A 178 -16.83 20.04 -4.34
N LEU A 179 -16.18 20.02 -3.18
CA LEU A 179 -16.89 19.97 -1.89
C LEU A 179 -17.72 21.24 -1.63
N ASP A 180 -17.26 22.40 -2.10
CA ASP A 180 -18.03 23.65 -2.05
C ASP A 180 -19.27 23.59 -2.95
N ALA A 181 -19.15 22.99 -4.14
CA ALA A 181 -20.29 22.72 -5.01
C ALA A 181 -21.28 21.73 -4.37
N VAL A 182 -20.82 20.67 -3.69
CA VAL A 182 -21.69 19.75 -2.93
C VAL A 182 -22.45 20.51 -1.83
N LYS A 183 -21.74 21.31 -1.01
CA LYS A 183 -22.33 22.14 0.05
C LYS A 183 -23.40 23.10 -0.50
N ALA A 184 -23.11 23.80 -1.60
CA ALA A 184 -24.04 24.74 -2.23
C ALA A 184 -25.29 24.07 -2.82
N THR A 185 -25.12 22.89 -3.45
CA THR A 185 -26.20 22.22 -4.20
C THR A 185 -26.96 21.15 -3.42
N ARG A 186 -26.63 20.90 -2.14
CA ARG A 186 -27.19 19.81 -1.30
C ARG A 186 -28.72 19.73 -1.17
N ARG A 187 -29.47 20.77 -1.58
CA ARG A 187 -30.94 20.83 -1.58
C ARG A 187 -31.59 20.63 -2.96
N LEU A 188 -30.80 20.48 -4.01
CA LEU A 188 -31.27 20.25 -5.39
C LEU A 188 -31.39 18.74 -5.68
N PRO A 189 -32.21 18.33 -6.66
CA PRO A 189 -32.24 16.96 -7.17
C PRO A 189 -30.85 16.46 -7.60
N ARG A 190 -30.60 15.15 -7.47
CA ARG A 190 -29.29 14.52 -7.75
C ARG A 190 -28.79 14.87 -9.15
N ARG A 191 -29.66 14.88 -10.17
CA ARG A 191 -29.27 15.24 -11.55
C ARG A 191 -28.76 16.69 -11.68
N GLU A 192 -29.34 17.64 -10.96
CA GLU A 192 -28.89 19.04 -10.95
C GLU A 192 -27.55 19.19 -10.20
N ARG A 193 -27.40 18.47 -9.08
CA ARG A 193 -26.11 18.35 -8.36
C ARG A 193 -25.01 17.82 -9.27
N LEU A 194 -25.28 16.72 -9.99
CA LEU A 194 -24.34 16.12 -10.95
C LEU A 194 -23.95 17.07 -12.09
N LEU A 195 -24.90 17.86 -12.62
CA LEU A 195 -24.62 18.88 -13.64
C LEU A 195 -23.73 20.01 -13.10
N ALA A 196 -23.96 20.46 -11.86
CA ALA A 196 -23.11 21.44 -11.21
C ALA A 196 -21.70 20.89 -10.95
N PHE A 197 -21.56 19.62 -10.58
CA PHE A 197 -20.25 18.97 -10.38
C PHE A 197 -19.48 18.82 -11.69
N ALA A 198 -20.15 18.57 -12.82
CA ALA A 198 -19.52 18.48 -14.14
C ALA A 198 -18.89 19.81 -14.63
N ALA A 199 -19.26 20.94 -14.03
CA ALA A 199 -18.63 22.24 -14.28
C ALA A 199 -17.36 22.49 -13.43
N CYS A 200 -17.08 21.65 -12.41
CA CYS A 200 -15.88 21.77 -11.60
C CYS A 200 -14.63 21.24 -12.36
N PRO A 201 -13.46 21.91 -12.26
CA PRO A 201 -12.22 21.41 -12.84
C PRO A 201 -11.90 19.98 -12.39
N GLY A 202 -11.42 19.13 -13.30
CA GLY A 202 -11.02 17.77 -12.98
C GLY A 202 -12.17 16.78 -12.75
N ILE A 203 -13.44 17.19 -12.78
CA ILE A 203 -14.55 16.26 -12.52
C ILE A 203 -15.03 15.56 -13.80
N TYR A 204 -15.22 14.25 -13.69
CA TYR A 204 -15.92 13.40 -14.66
C TYR A 204 -17.21 12.86 -14.04
N VAL A 205 -18.31 12.81 -14.81
CA VAL A 205 -19.65 12.41 -14.31
C VAL A 205 -20.26 11.40 -15.29
N PRO A 206 -20.12 10.07 -15.05
CA PRO A 206 -20.35 9.08 -16.11
C PRO A 206 -21.77 9.05 -16.69
N SER A 207 -22.78 9.35 -15.88
CA SER A 207 -24.19 9.40 -16.27
C SER A 207 -24.55 10.55 -17.20
N LEU A 208 -23.65 11.52 -17.39
CA LEU A 208 -23.80 12.62 -18.33
C LEU A 208 -23.15 12.36 -19.69
N TYR A 209 -22.67 11.13 -19.94
CA TYR A 209 -22.07 10.71 -21.20
C TYR A 209 -22.70 9.42 -21.71
N ASP A 210 -23.25 9.49 -22.92
CA ASP A 210 -23.78 8.33 -23.65
C ASP A 210 -22.63 7.65 -24.41
N VAL A 211 -22.58 6.32 -24.36
CA VAL A 211 -21.51 5.51 -24.98
C VAL A 211 -22.06 4.78 -26.19
N THR A 212 -21.52 5.07 -27.37
CA THR A 212 -21.85 4.34 -28.61
C THR A 212 -20.82 3.26 -28.86
N TYR A 213 -21.29 2.03 -29.10
CA TYR A 213 -20.48 0.89 -29.50
C TYR A 213 -20.73 0.55 -30.98
N ASP A 214 -19.84 -0.23 -31.59
CA ASP A 214 -20.06 -0.74 -32.95
C ASP A 214 -21.05 -1.93 -32.98
N GLY A 215 -21.44 -2.34 -34.20
CA GLY A 215 -22.41 -3.42 -34.42
C GLY A 215 -23.88 -3.02 -34.23
N VAL A 216 -24.78 -3.98 -34.45
CA VAL A 216 -26.22 -3.81 -34.22
C VAL A 216 -26.49 -3.85 -32.71
N ASP A 217 -27.43 -3.02 -32.24
CA ASP A 217 -27.87 -2.89 -30.83
C ASP A 217 -26.73 -2.68 -29.81
N GLY A 218 -25.58 -2.14 -30.24
CA GLY A 218 -24.39 -1.93 -29.41
C GLY A 218 -23.64 -3.21 -29.01
N GLY A 219 -23.88 -4.32 -29.70
CA GLY A 219 -23.30 -5.64 -29.40
C GLY A 219 -21.81 -5.81 -29.74
N GLY A 220 -21.19 -4.87 -30.45
CA GLY A 220 -19.83 -4.97 -30.97
C GLY A 220 -18.70 -4.80 -29.95
N ASP A 221 -17.47 -4.96 -30.43
CA ASP A 221 -16.25 -5.08 -29.61
C ASP A 221 -15.46 -3.77 -29.45
N ARG A 222 -15.98 -2.63 -29.94
CA ARG A 222 -15.30 -1.34 -29.94
C ARG A 222 -16.20 -0.22 -29.43
N VAL A 223 -15.60 0.74 -28.74
CA VAL A 223 -16.23 2.05 -28.53
C VAL A 223 -16.10 2.83 -29.84
N VAL A 224 -17.16 3.51 -30.24
CA VAL A 224 -17.19 4.44 -31.38
C VAL A 224 -16.99 5.87 -30.89
N SER A 225 -17.80 6.28 -29.90
CA SER A 225 -17.79 7.63 -29.33
C SER A 225 -18.34 7.69 -27.91
N TYR A 226 -17.88 8.69 -27.17
CA TYR A 226 -18.55 9.23 -25.98
C TYR A 226 -19.19 10.56 -26.35
N VAL A 227 -20.45 10.79 -25.96
CA VAL A 227 -21.18 12.02 -26.27
C VAL A 227 -21.81 12.57 -24.99
N ALA A 228 -21.52 13.83 -24.66
CA ALA A 228 -22.13 14.50 -23.52
C ALA A 228 -23.64 14.70 -23.75
N ASN A 229 -24.48 14.18 -22.85
CA ASN A 229 -25.94 14.13 -23.00
C ASN A 229 -26.69 15.34 -22.39
N ALA A 230 -25.95 16.36 -21.93
CA ALA A 230 -26.50 17.59 -21.37
C ALA A 230 -25.63 18.83 -21.71
N PRO A 231 -26.24 20.02 -21.89
CA PRO A 231 -25.51 21.26 -22.10
C PRO A 231 -24.58 21.62 -20.92
N GLY A 232 -23.43 22.23 -21.22
CA GLY A 232 -22.45 22.68 -20.22
C GLY A 232 -21.51 21.58 -19.71
N VAL A 233 -21.78 20.31 -20.01
CA VAL A 233 -20.88 19.19 -19.72
C VAL A 233 -19.70 19.21 -20.71
N PRO A 234 -18.44 19.07 -20.25
CA PRO A 234 -17.28 19.01 -21.15
C PRO A 234 -17.35 17.83 -22.14
N GLU A 235 -16.79 17.98 -23.34
CA GLU A 235 -16.65 16.87 -24.30
C GLU A 235 -15.76 15.75 -23.72
N ARG A 236 -14.72 16.13 -22.97
CA ARG A 236 -13.76 15.24 -22.30
C ARG A 236 -13.41 15.82 -20.94
N ALA A 237 -13.37 15.00 -19.89
CA ALA A 237 -12.97 15.43 -18.56
C ALA A 237 -11.46 15.71 -18.51
N LYS A 238 -11.08 16.99 -18.41
CA LYS A 238 -9.67 17.41 -18.40
C LYS A 238 -9.01 17.09 -17.05
N ARG A 239 -7.87 16.40 -17.09
CA ARG A 239 -7.03 16.12 -15.92
C ARG A 239 -6.48 17.41 -15.31
N VAL A 240 -6.53 17.52 -13.98
CA VAL A 240 -5.88 18.57 -13.18
C VAL A 240 -4.55 18.07 -12.58
N TRP A 241 -3.66 18.98 -12.21
CA TRP A 241 -2.42 18.70 -11.49
C TRP A 241 -2.00 19.93 -10.67
N VAL A 242 -1.30 19.74 -9.56
CA VAL A 242 -0.69 20.86 -8.83
C VAL A 242 0.44 21.46 -9.68
N GLU A 243 0.52 22.80 -9.76
CA GLU A 243 1.57 23.47 -10.55
C GLU A 243 2.93 23.45 -9.84
N LYS A 244 2.95 23.62 -8.50
CA LYS A 244 4.11 23.38 -7.63
C LYS A 244 3.68 22.52 -6.43
N LEU A 245 4.57 21.65 -5.94
CA LEU A 245 4.39 21.00 -4.65
C LEU A 245 4.67 22.02 -3.52
N ASP A 246 3.67 22.29 -2.70
CA ASP A 246 3.77 23.19 -1.55
C ASP A 246 4.02 22.40 -0.26
N PRO A 247 5.11 22.62 0.50
CA PRO A 247 5.32 21.97 1.79
C PRO A 247 4.20 22.26 2.82
N ALA A 248 3.40 23.32 2.64
CA ALA A 248 2.30 23.63 3.54
C ALA A 248 1.11 22.65 3.48
N VAL A 249 0.94 21.83 2.42
CA VAL A 249 -0.20 20.88 2.34
C VAL A 249 -0.01 19.62 3.18
N TYR A 250 1.21 19.37 3.68
CA TYR A 250 1.52 18.25 4.56
C TYR A 250 1.15 18.60 6.03
N PRO A 251 0.74 17.61 6.85
CA PRO A 251 0.30 17.86 8.23
C PRO A 251 1.45 18.30 9.15
N ASP A 252 1.23 19.31 10.01
CA ASP A 252 2.20 19.77 11.01
C ASP A 252 2.69 18.62 11.92
N LYS A 253 1.77 17.71 12.24
CA LYS A 253 2.01 16.49 13.00
C LYS A 253 1.54 15.27 12.19
N PRO A 254 2.44 14.42 11.69
CA PRO A 254 2.03 13.25 10.91
C PRO A 254 1.27 12.25 11.77
N MET A 255 0.24 11.64 11.20
CA MET A 255 -0.59 10.62 11.86
C MET A 255 0.21 9.34 12.11
N VAL A 256 0.28 8.90 13.37
CA VAL A 256 1.13 7.78 13.82
C VAL A 256 0.27 6.54 14.09
N PRO A 257 0.41 5.45 13.31
CA PRO A 257 -0.49 4.30 13.41
C PRO A 257 -0.20 3.45 14.65
N SER A 258 -1.23 3.14 15.44
CA SER A 258 -1.12 2.28 16.64
C SER A 258 -1.10 0.77 16.32
N VAL A 259 -0.91 0.40 15.06
CA VAL A 259 -0.81 -0.98 14.54
C VAL A 259 0.24 -0.99 13.43
N ASP A 260 0.96 -2.12 13.26
CA ASP A 260 1.81 -2.36 12.08
C ASP A 260 1.10 -2.04 10.76
N ILE A 261 1.66 -1.15 9.94
CA ILE A 261 1.21 -0.95 8.56
C ILE A 261 2.16 -1.61 7.55
N VAL A 262 1.77 -1.66 6.27
CA VAL A 262 2.69 -1.96 5.18
C VAL A 262 3.62 -0.76 4.98
N GLN A 263 4.92 -1.02 4.82
CA GLN A 263 5.96 0.01 4.83
C GLN A 263 5.88 0.94 6.07
N ASP A 264 6.00 0.32 7.25
CA ASP A 264 6.00 0.96 8.57
C ASP A 264 7.22 1.89 8.79
N ARG A 265 7.19 3.06 8.15
CA ARG A 265 8.23 4.11 8.15
C ARG A 265 7.61 5.50 7.94
N LEU A 266 8.36 6.57 8.15
CA LEU A 266 7.96 7.91 7.71
C LEU A 266 8.06 8.00 6.19
N GLY A 267 6.93 7.92 5.47
CA GLY A 267 6.88 8.24 4.05
C GLY A 267 6.75 9.75 3.82
N LEU A 268 7.68 10.35 3.08
CA LEU A 268 7.65 11.76 2.69
C LEU A 268 7.85 11.87 1.17
N GLU A 269 6.91 12.52 0.48
CA GLU A 269 7.04 12.82 -0.95
C GLU A 269 8.20 13.81 -1.18
N ILE A 270 9.00 13.59 -2.24
CA ILE A 270 10.08 14.53 -2.65
C ILE A 270 9.93 15.02 -4.09
N MET A 271 9.25 14.24 -4.95
CA MET A 271 8.92 14.64 -6.31
C MET A 271 7.71 13.86 -6.84
N ARG A 272 6.91 14.53 -7.66
CA ARG A 272 5.74 13.97 -8.36
C ARG A 272 5.98 14.01 -9.87
N GLY A 273 5.64 12.91 -10.56
CA GLY A 273 5.88 12.74 -12.00
C GLY A 273 7.24 12.15 -12.35
N CYS A 274 7.46 11.88 -13.65
CA CYS A 274 8.71 11.33 -14.20
C CYS A 274 8.79 11.63 -15.70
N THR A 275 9.95 12.11 -16.18
CA THR A 275 10.18 12.52 -17.58
C THR A 275 10.71 11.40 -18.49
N GLN A 276 11.26 10.32 -17.93
CA GLN A 276 12.04 9.26 -18.61
C GLN A 276 11.33 8.53 -19.76
N GLY A 277 10.01 8.66 -19.88
CA GLY A 277 9.27 8.20 -21.07
C GLY A 277 9.23 6.68 -21.25
N CYS A 278 9.51 5.88 -20.22
CA CYS A 278 9.44 4.42 -20.29
C CYS A 278 8.07 3.97 -20.82
N ARG A 279 8.04 3.36 -22.01
CA ARG A 279 6.84 3.24 -22.89
C ARG A 279 5.75 2.31 -22.38
N PHE A 280 6.03 1.57 -21.31
CA PHE A 280 5.10 0.73 -20.56
C PHE A 280 4.48 1.44 -19.33
N CYS A 281 5.08 2.53 -18.87
CA CYS A 281 4.85 3.08 -17.53
C CYS A 281 3.80 4.21 -17.55
N GLN A 282 2.55 3.89 -17.22
CA GLN A 282 1.45 4.86 -17.12
C GLN A 282 1.82 6.08 -16.25
N ALA A 283 2.45 5.85 -15.09
CA ALA A 283 2.88 6.92 -14.19
C ALA A 283 3.89 7.90 -14.82
N GLY A 284 4.70 7.44 -15.79
CA GLY A 284 5.64 8.27 -16.56
C GLY A 284 4.99 9.13 -17.66
N TYR A 285 3.67 9.05 -17.83
CA TYR A 285 2.87 9.88 -18.74
C TYR A 285 1.74 10.61 -17.99
N TRP A 286 0.97 9.87 -17.19
CA TRP A 286 -0.18 10.37 -16.42
C TRP A 286 0.17 11.53 -15.50
N TYR A 287 1.26 11.42 -14.73
CA TYR A 287 1.64 12.43 -13.75
C TYR A 287 2.43 13.61 -14.36
N ARG A 288 2.63 13.70 -15.68
CA ARG A 288 3.40 14.82 -16.28
C ARG A 288 2.73 16.18 -15.97
N PRO A 289 3.47 17.27 -15.70
CA PRO A 289 4.94 17.50 -15.77
C PRO A 289 5.75 16.82 -14.63
N VAL A 290 6.93 17.32 -14.26
CA VAL A 290 7.59 16.97 -12.98
C VAL A 290 7.52 18.16 -12.04
N ARG A 291 7.25 17.90 -10.76
CA ARG A 291 7.42 18.87 -9.68
C ARG A 291 8.26 18.25 -8.59
N GLU A 292 9.18 19.02 -8.05
CA GLU A 292 10.07 18.63 -6.96
C GLU A 292 9.84 19.59 -5.77
N LEU A 293 9.96 19.07 -4.54
CA LEU A 293 10.02 19.90 -3.33
C LEU A 293 11.45 20.41 -3.14
N ASP A 294 11.61 21.61 -2.59
CA ASP A 294 12.93 22.17 -2.29
C ASP A 294 13.62 21.36 -1.15
N PRO A 295 14.91 20.99 -1.25
CA PRO A 295 15.57 20.05 -0.34
C PRO A 295 15.64 20.57 1.10
N ALA A 296 15.64 21.89 1.28
CA ALA A 296 15.60 22.53 2.59
C ALA A 296 14.26 22.26 3.32
N ASP A 297 13.15 22.21 2.60
CA ASP A 297 11.84 21.90 3.17
C ASP A 297 11.67 20.40 3.43
N VAL A 298 12.14 19.55 2.52
CA VAL A 298 12.20 18.10 2.77
C VAL A 298 13.03 17.80 4.02
N ALA A 299 14.16 18.47 4.22
CA ALA A 299 14.99 18.33 5.42
C ALA A 299 14.31 18.85 6.70
N ARG A 300 13.65 20.02 6.63
CA ARG A 300 12.84 20.58 7.75
C ARG A 300 11.70 19.63 8.15
N MET A 301 10.87 19.22 7.19
CA MET A 301 9.74 18.30 7.42
C MET A 301 10.23 16.96 7.96
N THR A 302 11.27 16.36 7.36
CA THR A 302 11.84 15.10 7.86
C THR A 302 12.24 15.21 9.33
N LYS A 303 12.93 16.30 9.72
CA LYS A 303 13.33 16.50 11.11
C LYS A 303 12.12 16.66 12.04
N ALA A 304 11.18 17.55 11.70
CA ALA A 304 9.98 17.79 12.51
C ALA A 304 9.16 16.50 12.70
N PHE A 305 8.98 15.73 11.62
CA PHE A 305 8.19 14.50 11.62
C PHE A 305 8.87 13.35 12.36
N ILE A 306 10.21 13.27 12.37
CA ILE A 306 10.94 12.31 13.21
C ILE A 306 10.87 12.71 14.70
N ASP A 307 11.06 13.99 15.02
CA ASP A 307 10.98 14.51 16.40
C ASP A 307 9.55 14.43 16.99
N GLU A 308 8.51 14.50 16.14
CA GLU A 308 7.12 14.28 16.53
C GLU A 308 6.80 12.77 16.65
N ALA A 309 6.97 11.98 15.58
CA ALA A 309 6.44 10.62 15.49
C ALA A 309 7.34 9.51 16.05
N GLY A 310 8.67 9.74 16.17
CA GLY A 310 9.61 8.74 16.69
C GLY A 310 9.86 7.54 15.76
N TRP A 311 9.64 7.68 14.45
CA TRP A 311 9.92 6.63 13.47
C TRP A 311 11.41 6.21 13.47
N SER A 312 11.67 4.95 13.11
CA SER A 312 13.03 4.37 12.97
C SER A 312 13.57 4.41 11.54
N GLU A 313 12.75 4.75 10.56
CA GLU A 313 13.10 4.79 9.13
C GLU A 313 12.36 5.94 8.42
N VAL A 314 13.02 6.59 7.45
CA VAL A 314 12.45 7.61 6.55
C VAL A 314 12.53 7.10 5.11
N GLY A 315 11.40 7.04 4.42
CA GLY A 315 11.31 6.71 3.00
C GLY A 315 11.09 7.97 2.16
N LEU A 316 12.03 8.31 1.28
CA LEU A 316 11.89 9.43 0.34
C LEU A 316 11.11 8.99 -0.91
N LEU A 317 9.81 9.28 -0.92
CA LEU A 317 8.83 8.75 -1.87
C LEU A 317 8.80 9.54 -3.18
N SER A 318 8.80 8.80 -4.29
CA SER A 318 8.82 9.30 -5.67
C SER A 318 8.71 8.12 -6.65
N LEU A 319 8.47 8.42 -7.93
CA LEU A 319 8.54 7.43 -9.01
C LEU A 319 9.98 6.93 -9.26
N SER A 320 10.99 7.79 -9.06
CA SER A 320 12.39 7.37 -8.94
C SER A 320 13.14 8.36 -8.02
N SER A 321 13.62 7.88 -6.87
CA SER A 321 14.30 8.76 -5.89
C SER A 321 15.62 9.33 -6.42
N ALA A 322 16.23 8.65 -7.39
CA ALA A 322 17.48 9.08 -8.02
C ALA A 322 17.27 10.04 -9.21
N ASP A 323 16.03 10.22 -9.68
CA ASP A 323 15.70 11.22 -10.71
C ASP A 323 15.54 12.63 -10.09
N TYR A 324 15.37 12.74 -8.77
CA TYR A 324 15.19 14.01 -8.04
C TYR A 324 16.49 14.85 -8.07
N SER A 325 16.40 16.08 -8.55
CA SER A 325 17.59 16.87 -8.91
C SER A 325 18.56 17.18 -7.76
N GLN A 326 18.06 17.22 -6.52
CA GLN A 326 18.83 17.53 -5.32
C GLN A 326 19.04 16.29 -4.41
N ILE A 327 19.02 15.07 -4.97
CA ILE A 327 19.07 13.85 -4.13
C ILE A 327 20.38 13.70 -3.35
N GLU A 328 21.54 14.00 -3.95
CA GLU A 328 22.82 13.86 -3.24
C GLU A 328 22.99 14.91 -2.14
N PRO A 329 22.75 16.22 -2.36
CA PRO A 329 22.75 17.22 -1.29
C PRO A 329 21.78 16.89 -0.16
N LEU A 330 20.54 16.52 -0.49
CA LEU A 330 19.51 16.17 0.50
C LEU A 330 19.93 14.98 1.37
N VAL A 331 20.43 13.90 0.76
CA VAL A 331 20.83 12.68 1.48
C VAL A 331 22.12 12.91 2.29
N ALA A 332 23.09 13.66 1.75
CA ALA A 332 24.30 14.05 2.47
C ALA A 332 24.01 14.97 3.67
N CYS A 333 22.96 15.80 3.58
CA CYS A 333 22.49 16.62 4.68
C CYS A 333 21.73 15.79 5.74
N LEU A 334 20.83 14.90 5.31
CA LEU A 334 19.98 14.10 6.21
C LEU A 334 20.73 12.99 6.96
N ALA A 335 21.65 12.26 6.31
CA ALA A 335 22.24 11.05 6.89
C ALA A 335 22.99 11.31 8.22
N PRO A 336 23.90 12.31 8.32
CA PRO A 336 24.66 12.56 9.55
C PRO A 336 23.79 12.98 10.74
N GLU A 337 22.65 13.64 10.52
CA GLU A 337 21.71 13.98 11.59
C GLU A 337 20.88 12.77 12.01
N LEU A 338 20.28 12.05 11.06
CA LEU A 338 19.44 10.88 11.35
C LEU A 338 20.24 9.73 11.98
N ALA A 339 21.52 9.61 11.65
CA ALA A 339 22.47 8.69 12.28
C ALA A 339 22.73 8.98 13.76
N LYS A 340 22.58 10.22 14.24
CA LYS A 340 22.64 10.54 15.69
C LYS A 340 21.47 9.88 16.43
N THR A 341 20.26 9.97 15.86
CA THR A 341 19.00 9.42 16.39
C THR A 341 18.75 7.94 16.06
N LYS A 342 19.66 7.27 15.35
CA LYS A 342 19.51 5.88 14.87
C LYS A 342 18.21 5.69 14.06
N VAL A 343 18.05 6.56 13.07
CA VAL A 343 16.98 6.54 12.05
C VAL A 343 17.63 6.30 10.69
N SER A 344 17.16 5.31 9.93
CA SER A 344 17.72 5.00 8.60
C SER A 344 16.96 5.68 7.46
N ILE A 345 17.69 6.15 6.43
CA ILE A 345 17.09 6.60 5.17
C ILE A 345 16.86 5.38 4.26
N SER A 346 15.73 5.32 3.56
CA SER A 346 15.46 4.33 2.52
C SER A 346 14.92 4.97 1.24
N LEU A 347 15.49 4.56 0.11
CA LEU A 347 15.17 5.05 -1.23
C LEU A 347 14.49 3.90 -1.99
N PRO A 348 13.14 3.83 -2.00
CA PRO A 348 12.41 2.65 -2.48
C PRO A 348 12.45 2.46 -4.00
N SER A 349 12.76 3.51 -4.75
CA SER A 349 12.60 3.58 -6.21
C SER A 349 13.92 3.96 -6.90
N LEU A 350 15.02 3.22 -6.68
CA LEU A 350 16.32 3.53 -7.29
C LEU A 350 16.47 2.93 -8.69
N ARG A 351 16.80 3.76 -9.68
CA ARG A 351 17.29 3.33 -11.00
C ARG A 351 18.79 3.04 -10.93
N ALA A 352 19.23 2.02 -11.67
CA ALA A 352 20.60 1.50 -11.59
C ALA A 352 21.66 2.50 -12.07
N GLU A 353 21.32 3.34 -13.06
CA GLU A 353 22.25 4.29 -13.70
C GLU A 353 22.52 5.54 -12.85
N ALA A 354 21.54 5.99 -12.07
CA ALA A 354 21.63 7.17 -11.20
C ALA A 354 22.03 6.81 -9.75
N PHE A 355 22.51 5.58 -9.51
CA PHE A 355 23.00 5.15 -8.20
C PHE A 355 24.49 5.48 -8.04
N SER A 356 24.78 6.62 -7.43
CA SER A 356 26.14 7.07 -7.17
C SER A 356 26.79 6.41 -5.95
N VAL A 357 28.11 6.57 -5.86
CA VAL A 357 28.91 6.21 -4.67
C VAL A 357 28.43 6.95 -3.41
N ALA A 358 28.15 8.25 -3.51
CA ALA A 358 27.72 9.06 -2.37
C ALA A 358 26.36 8.60 -1.81
N LEU A 359 25.40 8.32 -2.70
CA LEU A 359 24.10 7.75 -2.31
C LEU A 359 24.24 6.37 -1.66
N ALA A 360 25.15 5.53 -2.19
CA ALA A 360 25.43 4.21 -1.65
C ALA A 360 26.04 4.25 -0.24
N ASP A 361 26.95 5.20 0.01
CA ASP A 361 27.67 5.33 1.28
C ASP A 361 26.77 5.96 2.37
N ALA A 362 25.97 6.98 2.04
CA ALA A 362 25.06 7.62 2.98
C ALA A 362 23.85 6.73 3.40
N VAL A 363 23.26 5.98 2.45
CA VAL A 363 22.19 5.01 2.78
C VAL A 363 22.74 3.83 3.60
N SER A 364 24.05 3.54 3.51
CA SER A 364 24.71 2.44 4.23
C SER A 364 24.91 2.67 5.73
N GLU A 365 24.79 3.91 6.23
CA GLU A 365 25.32 4.30 7.56
C GLU A 365 24.59 3.63 8.74
N VAL A 366 23.26 3.55 8.69
CA VAL A 366 22.44 3.10 9.82
C VAL A 366 21.91 1.67 9.66
N ARG A 367 21.56 1.24 8.43
CA ARG A 367 20.91 -0.04 8.18
C ARG A 367 21.14 -0.55 6.75
N LYS A 368 21.58 -1.81 6.62
CA LYS A 368 21.76 -2.47 5.31
C LYS A 368 20.66 -3.49 5.01
N SER A 369 19.62 -3.04 4.30
CA SER A 369 18.65 -3.94 3.63
C SER A 369 19.13 -4.31 2.24
N GLY A 370 18.77 -5.50 1.73
CA GLY A 370 19.13 -5.93 0.37
C GLY A 370 18.71 -4.93 -0.72
N PHE A 371 19.66 -4.56 -1.57
CA PHE A 371 19.53 -3.53 -2.60
C PHE A 371 18.56 -3.95 -3.72
N THR A 372 17.98 -3.02 -4.48
CA THR A 372 16.99 -3.32 -5.52
C THR A 372 17.30 -2.60 -6.83
N PHE A 373 17.31 -3.34 -7.94
CA PHE A 373 17.36 -2.81 -9.31
C PHE A 373 16.05 -3.11 -10.05
N ALA A 374 15.55 -2.12 -10.80
CA ALA A 374 14.48 -2.28 -11.78
C ALA A 374 15.03 -2.09 -13.22
N PRO A 375 15.45 -3.18 -13.89
CA PRO A 375 15.77 -3.20 -15.32
C PRO A 375 14.60 -3.55 -16.23
N GLU A 376 13.51 -4.09 -15.67
CA GLU A 376 12.29 -4.56 -16.35
C GLU A 376 12.49 -5.72 -17.34
N THR A 377 13.65 -5.86 -17.95
CA THR A 377 14.04 -6.97 -18.82
C THR A 377 15.53 -7.28 -18.64
N GLY A 378 15.97 -8.47 -19.06
CA GLY A 378 17.39 -8.82 -19.11
C GLY A 378 18.13 -8.25 -20.32
N SER A 379 17.39 -7.80 -21.33
CA SER A 379 17.91 -7.51 -22.66
C SER A 379 18.19 -6.01 -22.86
N ASP A 380 19.36 -5.70 -23.43
CA ASP A 380 19.67 -4.33 -23.90
C ASP A 380 18.80 -3.93 -25.09
N ARG A 381 18.31 -4.92 -25.84
CA ARG A 381 17.42 -4.76 -27.00
C ARG A 381 16.03 -4.34 -26.54
N LEU A 382 15.39 -5.12 -25.67
CA LEU A 382 14.09 -4.75 -25.11
C LEU A 382 14.14 -3.48 -24.26
N ARG A 383 15.27 -3.15 -23.60
CA ARG A 383 15.41 -1.85 -22.93
C ARG A 383 15.25 -0.67 -23.88
N ARG A 384 15.82 -0.73 -25.09
CA ARG A 384 15.58 0.30 -26.12
C ARG A 384 14.11 0.35 -26.56
N VAL A 385 13.48 -0.80 -26.77
CA VAL A 385 12.04 -0.90 -27.12
C VAL A 385 11.18 -0.19 -26.07
N ILE A 386 11.39 -0.48 -24.78
CA ILE A 386 10.62 0.10 -23.66
C ILE A 386 11.07 1.51 -23.24
N ASN A 387 12.07 2.10 -23.91
CA ASN A 387 12.73 3.35 -23.55
C ASN A 387 13.34 3.38 -22.13
N LYS A 388 14.34 2.52 -21.91
CA LYS A 388 15.33 2.62 -20.84
C LYS A 388 16.75 2.62 -21.42
N THR A 389 17.59 3.47 -20.86
CA THR A 389 18.85 3.99 -21.45
C THR A 389 20.12 3.24 -21.07
N PHE A 390 20.11 2.52 -19.96
CA PHE A 390 21.29 1.85 -19.38
C PHE A 390 21.44 0.40 -19.82
N THR A 391 22.69 -0.06 -19.92
CA THR A 391 23.03 -1.41 -20.42
C THR A 391 23.12 -2.47 -19.32
N ASN A 392 23.29 -3.74 -19.72
CA ASN A 392 23.64 -4.84 -18.83
C ASN A 392 24.96 -4.61 -18.10
N ASP A 393 25.97 -4.07 -18.79
CA ASP A 393 27.27 -3.78 -18.20
C ASP A 393 27.18 -2.71 -17.10
N ASP A 394 26.31 -1.70 -17.26
CA ASP A 394 26.11 -0.66 -16.25
C ASP A 394 25.48 -1.21 -14.97
N MET A 395 24.55 -2.15 -15.09
CA MET A 395 24.00 -2.87 -13.95
C MET A 395 25.06 -3.74 -13.24
N VAL A 396 25.93 -4.42 -13.99
CA VAL A 396 26.98 -5.25 -13.40
C VAL A 396 28.03 -4.38 -12.68
N LYS A 397 28.36 -3.20 -13.22
CA LYS A 397 29.17 -2.18 -12.54
C LYS A 397 28.51 -1.72 -11.24
N ALA A 398 27.24 -1.31 -11.29
CA ALA A 398 26.48 -0.85 -10.12
C ALA A 398 26.33 -1.96 -9.04
N ALA A 399 26.15 -3.21 -9.45
CA ALA A 399 26.17 -4.36 -8.54
C ALA A 399 27.54 -4.51 -7.87
N GLY A 400 28.65 -4.37 -8.61
CA GLY A 400 30.00 -4.35 -8.07
C GLY A 400 30.20 -3.26 -7.01
N VAL A 401 29.72 -2.04 -7.26
CA VAL A 401 29.75 -0.90 -6.32
C VAL A 401 28.98 -1.20 -5.04
N ALA A 402 27.83 -1.89 -5.13
CA ALA A 402 27.05 -2.33 -3.98
C ALA A 402 27.76 -3.47 -3.19
N PHE A 403 28.33 -4.45 -3.88
CA PHE A 403 29.06 -5.56 -3.22
C PHE A 403 30.30 -5.05 -2.44
N GLU A 404 31.02 -4.06 -2.97
CA GLU A 404 32.14 -3.40 -2.26
C GLU A 404 31.70 -2.74 -0.95
N ARG A 405 30.47 -2.23 -0.89
CA ARG A 405 29.87 -1.58 0.28
C ARG A 405 29.23 -2.58 1.25
N GLY A 406 29.39 -3.88 1.01
CA GLY A 406 28.94 -4.93 1.93
C GLY A 406 27.45 -5.25 1.85
N TRP A 407 26.77 -4.89 0.76
CA TRP A 407 25.55 -5.59 0.38
C TRP A 407 25.91 -7.00 -0.11
N ASP A 408 25.11 -8.01 0.25
CA ASP A 408 25.23 -9.38 -0.25
C ASP A 408 23.97 -9.86 -1.02
N LEU A 409 22.81 -9.27 -0.71
CA LEU A 409 21.54 -9.48 -1.38
C LEU A 409 21.20 -8.34 -2.34
N ILE A 410 20.99 -8.69 -3.61
CA ILE A 410 20.41 -7.80 -4.64
C ILE A 410 19.06 -8.37 -5.08
N LYS A 411 18.05 -7.51 -5.24
CA LYS A 411 16.75 -7.81 -5.84
C LYS A 411 16.74 -7.25 -7.26
N VAL A 412 16.14 -7.98 -8.20
CA VAL A 412 16.03 -7.59 -9.61
C VAL A 412 14.57 -7.73 -10.02
N TYR A 413 13.97 -6.63 -10.47
CA TYR A 413 12.55 -6.59 -10.89
C TYR A 413 12.43 -6.56 -12.41
N THR A 414 11.81 -7.60 -12.97
CA THR A 414 11.60 -7.78 -14.41
C THR A 414 10.15 -8.11 -14.72
N MET A 415 9.78 -8.01 -15.99
CA MET A 415 8.50 -8.45 -16.53
C MET A 415 8.74 -9.29 -17.80
N ILE A 416 7.76 -10.11 -18.14
CA ILE A 416 7.68 -10.88 -19.40
C ILE A 416 6.38 -10.56 -20.13
N GLY A 417 6.31 -10.84 -21.43
CA GLY A 417 5.18 -10.48 -22.30
C GLY A 417 5.26 -9.06 -22.85
N LEU A 418 6.47 -8.48 -22.92
CA LEU A 418 6.66 -7.15 -23.50
C LEU A 418 6.48 -7.16 -25.04
N PRO A 419 6.07 -6.05 -25.67
CA PRO A 419 5.99 -5.94 -27.13
C PRO A 419 7.34 -6.27 -27.79
N SER A 420 7.30 -7.10 -28.84
CA SER A 420 8.46 -7.66 -29.56
C SER A 420 9.39 -8.59 -28.76
N GLU A 421 9.01 -9.06 -27.57
CA GLU A 421 9.84 -9.97 -26.76
C GLU A 421 10.12 -11.31 -27.47
N THR A 422 11.37 -11.76 -27.40
CA THR A 422 11.83 -13.03 -27.97
C THR A 422 12.47 -13.93 -26.91
N THR A 423 12.59 -15.22 -27.21
CA THR A 423 13.27 -16.19 -26.33
C THR A 423 14.74 -15.83 -26.06
N ALA A 424 15.40 -15.09 -26.95
CA ALA A 424 16.77 -14.60 -26.72
C ALA A 424 16.82 -13.56 -25.59
N ASP A 425 15.83 -12.68 -25.51
CA ASP A 425 15.74 -11.67 -24.45
C ASP A 425 15.50 -12.30 -23.06
N LEU A 426 14.93 -13.51 -23.01
CA LEU A 426 14.79 -14.32 -21.79
C LEU A 426 16.12 -14.95 -21.35
N ASP A 427 16.97 -15.35 -22.29
CA ASP A 427 18.32 -15.86 -21.99
C ASP A 427 19.30 -14.74 -21.59
N ASP A 428 19.11 -13.52 -22.09
CA ASP A 428 19.83 -12.34 -21.60
C ASP A 428 19.54 -12.07 -20.11
N LEU A 429 18.32 -12.32 -19.61
CA LEU A 429 18.00 -12.20 -18.18
C LEU A 429 18.76 -13.20 -17.32
N VAL A 430 18.87 -14.45 -17.79
CA VAL A 430 19.67 -15.49 -17.13
C VAL A 430 21.14 -15.09 -17.10
N THR A 431 21.63 -14.49 -18.20
CA THR A 431 23.00 -14.02 -18.38
C THR A 431 23.33 -12.82 -17.47
N LEU A 432 22.48 -11.79 -17.44
CA LEU A 432 22.59 -10.64 -16.54
C LEU A 432 22.73 -11.08 -15.08
N VAL A 433 21.84 -11.96 -14.61
CA VAL A 433 21.86 -12.42 -13.21
C VAL A 433 23.09 -13.30 -12.93
N ALA A 434 23.52 -14.13 -13.89
CA ALA A 434 24.77 -14.88 -13.78
C ALA A 434 26.00 -13.96 -13.69
N ASN A 435 26.00 -12.83 -14.42
CA ASN A 435 27.06 -11.82 -14.41
C ASN A 435 27.08 -11.01 -13.11
N ILE A 436 25.93 -10.59 -12.57
CA ILE A 436 25.82 -9.97 -11.24
C ILE A 436 26.38 -10.92 -10.16
N LEU A 437 25.97 -12.19 -10.18
CA LEU A 437 26.51 -13.21 -9.27
C LEU A 437 28.00 -13.48 -9.49
N ALA A 438 28.53 -13.28 -10.70
CA ALA A 438 29.96 -13.37 -11.00
C ALA A 438 30.74 -12.18 -10.43
N GLU A 439 30.21 -10.96 -10.52
CA GLU A 439 30.85 -9.77 -9.97
C GLU A 439 30.98 -9.86 -8.44
N GLY A 440 29.92 -10.28 -7.75
CA GLY A 440 29.99 -10.56 -6.31
C GLY A 440 31.11 -11.55 -5.95
N ARG A 441 31.27 -12.63 -6.74
CA ARG A 441 32.39 -13.57 -6.58
C ARG A 441 33.77 -12.94 -6.82
N LYS A 442 33.92 -12.01 -7.79
CA LYS A 442 35.18 -11.25 -8.00
C LYS A 442 35.52 -10.38 -6.79
N LYS A 443 34.51 -9.75 -6.16
CA LYS A 443 34.65 -8.93 -4.94
C LYS A 443 34.76 -9.77 -3.65
N GLY A 444 34.76 -11.11 -3.74
CA GLY A 444 34.83 -12.01 -2.57
C GLY A 444 33.52 -12.15 -1.79
N VAL A 445 32.43 -11.54 -2.25
CA VAL A 445 31.11 -11.54 -1.60
C VAL A 445 30.32 -12.78 -2.01
N ARG A 446 29.64 -13.41 -1.04
CA ARG A 446 28.71 -14.53 -1.29
C ARG A 446 27.34 -14.00 -1.77
N ALA A 447 27.35 -13.37 -2.94
CA ALA A 447 26.18 -12.71 -3.50
C ALA A 447 24.97 -13.66 -3.67
N THR A 448 23.79 -13.11 -3.40
CA THR A 448 22.47 -13.71 -3.64
C THR A 448 21.63 -12.73 -4.46
N VAL A 449 20.93 -13.22 -5.48
CA VAL A 449 20.04 -12.41 -6.32
C VAL A 449 18.61 -12.92 -6.22
N HIS A 450 17.66 -12.06 -5.84
CA HIS A 450 16.22 -12.37 -5.87
C HIS A 450 15.59 -11.73 -7.12
N VAL A 451 15.33 -12.53 -8.14
CA VAL A 451 14.65 -12.11 -9.38
C VAL A 451 13.14 -12.20 -9.16
N SER A 452 12.42 -11.09 -9.37
CA SER A 452 10.95 -11.05 -9.30
C SER A 452 10.40 -10.73 -10.68
N ILE A 453 9.59 -11.65 -11.24
CA ILE A 453 9.06 -11.57 -12.60
C ILE A 453 7.56 -11.23 -12.55
N GLY A 454 7.19 -10.04 -13.02
CA GLY A 454 5.80 -9.71 -13.36
C GLY A 454 5.40 -10.22 -14.74
N SER A 455 4.10 -10.26 -15.01
CA SER A 455 3.59 -10.27 -16.39
C SER A 455 3.36 -8.83 -16.82
N TYR A 456 3.61 -8.50 -18.09
CA TYR A 456 3.34 -7.18 -18.60
C TYR A 456 1.83 -6.95 -18.78
N VAL A 457 1.33 -5.85 -18.20
CA VAL A 457 -0.06 -5.40 -18.31
C VAL A 457 -0.06 -4.07 -19.09
N PRO A 458 -0.68 -3.98 -20.27
CA PRO A 458 -0.85 -2.71 -20.96
C PRO A 458 -1.79 -1.79 -20.19
N LYS A 459 -1.45 -0.49 -20.13
CA LYS A 459 -2.16 0.54 -19.36
C LYS A 459 -2.53 1.72 -20.26
N SER A 460 -3.63 2.42 -19.93
CA SER A 460 -4.08 3.62 -20.63
C SER A 460 -3.01 4.74 -20.64
N PHE A 461 -3.09 5.62 -21.63
CA PHE A 461 -2.18 6.77 -21.84
C PHE A 461 -0.68 6.42 -21.96
N THR A 462 -0.35 5.16 -22.25
CA THR A 462 1.02 4.72 -22.60
C THR A 462 1.16 4.54 -24.11
N PRO A 463 2.38 4.63 -24.69
CA PRO A 463 2.62 4.23 -26.06
C PRO A 463 2.25 2.78 -26.36
N PHE A 464 2.28 1.89 -25.36
CA PHE A 464 1.92 0.47 -25.50
C PHE A 464 0.43 0.17 -25.29
N GLN A 465 -0.44 1.18 -25.07
CA GLN A 465 -1.87 1.00 -24.80
C GLN A 465 -2.66 0.26 -25.91
N TRP A 466 -2.11 0.21 -27.13
CA TRP A 466 -2.68 -0.51 -28.27
C TRP A 466 -2.26 -1.99 -28.35
N SER A 467 -1.23 -2.40 -27.61
CA SER A 467 -0.70 -3.75 -27.64
C SER A 467 -1.71 -4.79 -27.15
N ALA A 468 -1.62 -5.99 -27.70
CA ALA A 468 -2.27 -7.15 -27.11
C ALA A 468 -1.65 -7.51 -25.75
N PHE A 469 -2.41 -8.19 -24.90
CA PHE A 469 -1.87 -8.92 -23.76
C PHE A 469 -1.33 -10.28 -24.25
N ASP A 470 -0.13 -10.65 -23.79
CA ASP A 470 0.63 -11.85 -24.22
C ASP A 470 -0.12 -13.18 -24.00
N GLY A 471 -1.05 -13.21 -23.03
CA GLY A 471 -1.94 -14.35 -22.77
C GLY A 471 -1.40 -15.30 -21.70
N VAL A 472 -2.32 -15.92 -20.94
CA VAL A 472 -2.00 -16.76 -19.77
C VAL A 472 -1.06 -17.92 -20.12
N ASP A 473 -1.28 -18.58 -21.26
CA ASP A 473 -0.53 -19.76 -21.68
C ASP A 473 0.90 -19.40 -22.11
N ALA A 474 1.08 -18.38 -22.97
CA ALA A 474 2.40 -17.91 -23.40
C ALA A 474 3.24 -17.40 -22.21
N LEU A 475 2.63 -16.63 -21.30
CA LEU A 475 3.28 -16.19 -20.05
C LEU A 475 3.68 -17.39 -19.17
N THR A 476 2.86 -18.44 -19.12
CA THR A 476 3.16 -19.68 -18.37
C THR A 476 4.31 -20.46 -19.00
N GLU A 477 4.37 -20.56 -20.33
CA GLU A 477 5.49 -21.18 -21.05
C GLU A 477 6.80 -20.41 -20.83
N LYS A 478 6.78 -19.08 -20.91
CA LYS A 478 7.93 -18.20 -20.62
C LYS A 478 8.41 -18.34 -19.18
N LEU A 479 7.50 -18.45 -18.21
CA LEU A 479 7.84 -18.75 -16.81
C LEU A 479 8.44 -20.15 -16.64
N ALA A 480 7.93 -21.17 -17.34
CA ALA A 480 8.49 -22.52 -17.32
C ALA A 480 9.92 -22.54 -17.89
N TYR A 481 10.14 -21.87 -19.02
CA TYR A 481 11.45 -21.71 -19.67
C TYR A 481 12.47 -21.06 -18.72
N LEU A 482 12.13 -19.90 -18.15
CA LEU A 482 12.99 -19.20 -17.19
C LEU A 482 13.29 -20.08 -15.96
N ARG A 483 12.30 -20.79 -15.41
CA ARG A 483 12.50 -21.71 -14.28
C ARG A 483 13.46 -22.86 -14.60
N GLU A 484 13.50 -23.34 -15.84
CA GLU A 484 14.51 -24.32 -16.26
C GLU A 484 15.90 -23.66 -16.38
N LYS A 485 16.03 -22.56 -17.12
CA LYS A 485 17.32 -21.89 -17.35
C LYS A 485 17.97 -21.35 -16.07
N PHE A 486 17.18 -20.95 -15.07
CA PHE A 486 17.68 -20.55 -13.76
C PHE A 486 18.04 -21.72 -12.82
N ARG A 487 17.60 -22.96 -13.08
CA ARG A 487 17.92 -24.14 -12.25
C ARG A 487 19.43 -24.36 -12.00
N PRO A 488 20.35 -24.16 -12.96
CA PRO A 488 21.80 -24.20 -12.70
C PRO A 488 22.38 -22.96 -11.99
N VAL A 489 21.67 -21.83 -11.96
CA VAL A 489 22.21 -20.52 -11.52
C VAL A 489 22.23 -20.41 -9.99
N ARG A 490 23.23 -21.05 -9.37
CA ARG A 490 23.44 -21.03 -7.92
C ARG A 490 23.61 -19.61 -7.38
N GLY A 491 22.70 -19.19 -6.51
CA GLY A 491 22.64 -17.85 -5.92
C GLY A 491 21.44 -17.03 -6.38
N ALA A 492 20.77 -17.43 -7.46
CA ALA A 492 19.48 -16.88 -7.83
C ALA A 492 18.33 -17.51 -7.03
N LYS A 493 17.34 -16.70 -6.63
CA LYS A 493 15.99 -17.14 -6.26
C LYS A 493 15.00 -16.48 -7.23
N LEU A 494 14.02 -17.24 -7.71
CA LEU A 494 12.90 -16.72 -8.50
C LEU A 494 11.66 -16.50 -7.64
N LYS A 495 10.98 -15.38 -7.84
CA LYS A 495 9.57 -15.15 -7.53
C LYS A 495 8.88 -14.70 -8.84
N TRP A 496 7.61 -15.03 -9.03
CA TRP A 496 6.80 -14.51 -10.12
C TRP A 496 5.41 -14.09 -9.63
N HIS A 497 4.70 -13.31 -10.44
CA HIS A 497 3.27 -13.05 -10.34
C HIS A 497 2.49 -14.11 -11.13
N GLU A 498 1.24 -14.39 -10.77
CA GLU A 498 0.43 -15.39 -11.47
C GLU A 498 -0.15 -14.79 -12.77
N PRO A 499 0.09 -15.37 -13.97
CA PRO A 499 -0.40 -14.81 -15.23
C PRO A 499 -1.93 -14.60 -15.30
N LYS A 500 -2.70 -15.34 -14.50
CA LYS A 500 -4.16 -15.22 -14.36
C LYS A 500 -4.60 -13.98 -13.58
N GLU A 501 -3.81 -13.52 -12.60
CA GLU A 501 -4.05 -12.23 -11.93
C GLU A 501 -3.86 -11.10 -12.95
N ALA A 502 -2.78 -11.17 -13.75
CA ALA A 502 -2.45 -10.18 -14.78
C ALA A 502 -3.43 -10.16 -15.97
N GLU A 503 -4.04 -11.28 -16.36
CA GLU A 503 -5.12 -11.30 -17.36
C GLU A 503 -6.31 -10.43 -16.92
N ILE A 504 -6.74 -10.58 -15.66
CA ILE A 504 -7.83 -9.80 -15.09
C ILE A 504 -7.42 -8.34 -14.90
N GLU A 505 -6.21 -8.07 -14.42
CA GLU A 505 -5.68 -6.71 -14.32
C GLU A 505 -5.66 -6.02 -15.70
N ALA A 506 -5.26 -6.70 -16.77
CA ALA A 506 -5.28 -6.17 -18.14
C ALA A 506 -6.71 -5.94 -18.66
N MET A 507 -7.65 -6.85 -18.40
CA MET A 507 -9.06 -6.66 -18.76
C MET A 507 -9.69 -5.46 -18.08
N LEU A 508 -9.33 -5.19 -16.80
CA LEU A 508 -9.82 -4.02 -16.07
C LEU A 508 -9.09 -2.74 -16.50
N SER A 509 -7.76 -2.78 -16.67
CA SER A 509 -6.95 -1.64 -17.13
C SER A 509 -7.42 -1.10 -18.49
N LEU A 510 -7.79 -2.01 -19.40
CA LEU A 510 -8.19 -1.72 -20.78
C LEU A 510 -9.71 -1.83 -21.00
N GLY A 511 -10.49 -1.92 -19.91
CA GLY A 511 -11.92 -2.14 -19.93
C GLY A 511 -12.74 -0.94 -20.43
N ASP A 512 -13.93 -1.22 -20.97
CA ASP A 512 -14.98 -0.22 -21.20
C ASP A 512 -16.11 -0.35 -20.15
N ARG A 513 -17.10 0.56 -20.16
CA ARG A 513 -18.20 0.62 -19.18
C ARG A 513 -18.85 -0.73 -18.88
N ARG A 514 -18.95 -1.61 -19.88
CA ARG A 514 -19.53 -2.96 -19.72
C ARG A 514 -18.83 -3.79 -18.64
N MET A 515 -17.54 -3.56 -18.36
CA MET A 515 -16.82 -4.24 -17.28
C MET A 515 -17.41 -4.01 -15.88
N SER A 516 -18.17 -2.93 -15.64
CA SER A 516 -18.92 -2.75 -14.38
C SER A 516 -19.94 -3.87 -14.16
N LYS A 517 -20.54 -4.41 -15.23
CA LYS A 517 -21.44 -5.58 -15.16
C LYS A 517 -20.69 -6.83 -14.71
N ALA A 518 -19.49 -7.07 -15.25
CA ALA A 518 -18.65 -8.20 -14.82
C ALA A 518 -18.18 -8.05 -13.36
N LEU A 519 -17.75 -6.85 -12.95
CA LEU A 519 -17.36 -6.56 -11.56
C LEU A 519 -18.51 -6.81 -10.57
N LEU A 520 -19.73 -6.35 -10.89
CA LEU A 520 -20.92 -6.60 -10.10
C LEU A 520 -21.22 -8.12 -10.00
N GLU A 521 -21.03 -8.85 -11.09
CA GLU A 521 -21.33 -10.28 -11.21
C GLU A 521 -20.27 -11.17 -10.55
N VAL A 522 -19.00 -10.72 -10.51
CA VAL A 522 -17.91 -11.25 -9.68
C VAL A 522 -18.22 -11.04 -8.20
N TRP A 523 -18.60 -9.81 -7.82
CA TRP A 523 -18.92 -9.47 -6.43
C TRP A 523 -20.12 -10.27 -5.91
N LYS A 524 -21.20 -10.41 -6.69
CA LYS A 524 -22.37 -11.26 -6.35
C LYS A 524 -22.03 -12.73 -6.07
N ARG A 525 -20.95 -13.27 -6.65
CA ARG A 525 -20.44 -14.64 -6.34
C ARG A 525 -19.65 -14.68 -5.03
N GLY A 526 -19.41 -13.55 -4.38
CA GLY A 526 -18.50 -13.38 -3.24
C GLY A 526 -17.06 -13.05 -3.65
N GLY A 527 -16.84 -12.35 -4.77
CA GLY A 527 -15.54 -11.81 -5.17
C GLY A 527 -15.22 -10.51 -4.44
N LYS A 528 -14.06 -10.45 -3.80
CA LYS A 528 -13.53 -9.34 -3.00
C LYS A 528 -12.07 -9.65 -2.66
N PHE A 529 -11.28 -8.61 -2.37
CA PHE A 529 -9.84 -8.70 -2.14
C PHE A 529 -9.08 -9.46 -3.24
N ASP A 530 -9.47 -9.30 -4.52
CA ASP A 530 -8.84 -10.00 -5.66
C ASP A 530 -7.35 -9.62 -5.85
N GLY A 531 -6.88 -8.50 -5.26
CA GLY A 531 -5.45 -8.17 -5.15
C GLY A 531 -4.65 -9.03 -4.14
N TRP A 532 -5.31 -9.94 -3.42
CA TRP A 532 -4.71 -10.90 -2.50
C TRP A 532 -4.88 -12.32 -3.06
N SER A 533 -3.77 -13.01 -3.38
CA SER A 533 -3.78 -14.33 -4.06
C SER A 533 -4.44 -15.47 -3.26
N GLU A 534 -4.74 -15.27 -1.98
CA GLU A 534 -5.55 -16.16 -1.13
C GLU A 534 -7.07 -15.97 -1.28
N HIS A 535 -7.52 -14.90 -1.95
CA HIS A 535 -8.92 -14.57 -2.20
C HIS A 535 -9.27 -14.50 -3.70
N PHE A 536 -8.29 -14.18 -4.56
CA PHE A 536 -8.42 -14.19 -6.02
C PHE A 536 -8.97 -15.52 -6.55
N SER A 537 -9.90 -15.46 -7.53
CA SER A 537 -10.42 -16.66 -8.21
C SER A 537 -10.66 -16.42 -9.70
N TRP A 538 -9.73 -16.89 -10.53
CA TRP A 538 -9.82 -16.83 -12.00
C TRP A 538 -11.06 -17.55 -12.57
N GLN A 539 -11.54 -18.60 -11.89
CA GLN A 539 -12.79 -19.28 -12.25
C GLN A 539 -14.00 -18.35 -12.05
N ARG A 540 -14.10 -17.72 -10.87
CA ARG A 540 -15.17 -16.75 -10.54
C ARG A 540 -15.24 -15.62 -11.56
N TRP A 541 -14.07 -15.10 -11.97
CA TRP A 541 -13.97 -14.09 -13.02
C TRP A 541 -14.45 -14.60 -14.38
N THR A 542 -14.06 -15.81 -14.77
CA THR A 542 -14.46 -16.40 -16.06
C THR A 542 -15.98 -16.65 -16.12
N GLU A 543 -16.57 -17.20 -15.05
CA GLU A 543 -18.03 -17.41 -14.92
C GLU A 543 -18.84 -16.10 -14.88
N ALA A 544 -18.28 -15.03 -14.31
CA ALA A 544 -18.92 -13.72 -14.26
C ALA A 544 -18.83 -12.97 -15.59
N LEU A 545 -17.72 -13.12 -16.33
CA LEU A 545 -17.56 -12.58 -17.68
C LEU A 545 -18.50 -13.26 -18.68
N GLU A 546 -18.68 -14.57 -18.58
CA GLU A 546 -19.67 -15.33 -19.35
C GLU A 546 -21.09 -14.85 -19.05
N ALA A 547 -21.47 -14.78 -17.76
CA ALA A 547 -22.79 -14.30 -17.34
C ALA A 547 -23.07 -12.81 -17.69
N ALA A 548 -22.02 -11.98 -17.78
CA ALA A 548 -22.12 -10.58 -18.22
C ALA A 548 -22.12 -10.41 -19.76
N GLY A 549 -21.84 -11.47 -20.53
CA GLY A 549 -21.74 -11.41 -22.00
C GLY A 549 -20.49 -10.67 -22.51
N ILE A 550 -19.35 -10.82 -21.83
CA ILE A 550 -18.11 -10.08 -22.13
C ILE A 550 -16.97 -11.06 -22.49
N PRO A 551 -16.67 -11.23 -23.80
CA PRO A 551 -15.56 -12.08 -24.24
C PRO A 551 -14.20 -11.51 -23.82
N LYS A 552 -13.32 -12.33 -23.21
CA LYS A 552 -11.97 -11.90 -22.78
C LYS A 552 -11.17 -11.20 -23.88
N ALA A 553 -11.25 -11.73 -25.11
CA ALA A 553 -10.54 -11.22 -26.28
C ALA A 553 -10.85 -9.74 -26.62
N ARG A 554 -12.05 -9.23 -26.26
CA ARG A 554 -12.50 -7.86 -26.54
C ARG A 554 -11.51 -6.79 -26.07
N HIS A 555 -11.01 -6.94 -24.84
CA HIS A 555 -10.10 -5.98 -24.20
C HIS A 555 -8.63 -6.36 -24.36
N LEU A 556 -8.33 -7.66 -24.45
CA LEU A 556 -6.96 -8.20 -24.48
C LEU A 556 -6.31 -8.20 -25.88
N ARG A 557 -7.08 -8.00 -26.96
CA ARG A 557 -6.56 -7.88 -28.34
C ARG A 557 -5.69 -6.65 -28.57
N GLU A 558 -4.93 -6.69 -29.67
CA GLU A 558 -4.35 -5.50 -30.30
C GLU A 558 -5.44 -4.56 -30.83
N LYS A 559 -5.15 -3.26 -30.87
CA LYS A 559 -6.11 -2.16 -31.15
C LYS A 559 -5.56 -1.26 -32.24
N ASP A 560 -6.43 -0.71 -33.10
CA ASP A 560 -5.95 0.18 -34.16
C ASP A 560 -5.42 1.50 -33.57
N LEU A 561 -4.35 2.06 -34.16
CA LEU A 561 -3.74 3.31 -33.69
C LEU A 561 -4.68 4.53 -33.79
N LYS A 562 -5.77 4.42 -34.55
CA LYS A 562 -6.85 5.40 -34.69
C LYS A 562 -8.12 5.05 -33.89
N GLU A 563 -8.15 3.90 -33.20
CA GLU A 563 -9.33 3.43 -32.47
C GLU A 563 -9.74 4.41 -31.35
N THR A 564 -11.05 4.58 -31.14
CA THR A 564 -11.58 5.23 -29.94
C THR A 564 -11.39 4.26 -28.76
N LEU A 565 -10.68 4.72 -27.75
CA LEU A 565 -10.28 3.95 -26.58
C LEU A 565 -11.20 4.31 -25.41
N PRO A 566 -11.50 3.39 -24.47
CA PRO A 566 -12.43 3.67 -23.38
C PRO A 566 -12.08 4.91 -22.53
N TRP A 567 -10.79 5.14 -22.30
CA TRP A 567 -10.26 6.29 -21.56
C TRP A 567 -10.21 7.60 -22.37
N ASP A 568 -10.64 7.63 -23.64
CA ASP A 568 -10.68 8.87 -24.42
C ASP A 568 -11.63 9.92 -23.86
N VAL A 569 -12.63 9.52 -23.05
CA VAL A 569 -13.50 10.42 -22.29
C VAL A 569 -12.74 11.31 -21.28
N VAL A 570 -11.50 10.92 -20.94
CA VAL A 570 -10.56 11.72 -20.14
C VAL A 570 -9.53 12.41 -21.04
N ASP A 571 -9.27 13.69 -20.80
CA ASP A 571 -8.09 14.37 -21.35
C ASP A 571 -6.94 14.45 -20.36
N ALA A 572 -6.01 13.49 -20.44
CA ALA A 572 -4.81 13.44 -19.63
C ALA A 572 -3.78 14.56 -19.94
N SER A 573 -4.06 15.45 -20.91
CA SER A 573 -3.08 16.38 -21.52
C SER A 573 -1.85 15.65 -22.10
N ILE A 574 -2.07 14.48 -22.71
CA ILE A 574 -1.07 13.72 -23.47
C ILE A 574 -1.66 13.38 -24.84
N ARG A 575 -1.00 13.83 -25.92
CA ARG A 575 -1.55 13.76 -27.28
C ARG A 575 -1.38 12.37 -27.89
N LYS A 576 -2.47 11.73 -28.34
CA LYS A 576 -2.44 10.44 -29.08
C LYS A 576 -1.35 10.39 -30.17
N PRO A 577 -1.17 11.41 -31.05
CA PRO A 577 -0.10 11.42 -32.05
C PRO A 577 1.32 11.26 -31.49
N PHE A 578 1.62 11.81 -30.30
CA PHE A 578 2.91 11.63 -29.64
C PHE A 578 3.10 10.19 -29.14
N LEU A 579 2.07 9.59 -28.54
CA LEU A 579 2.07 8.18 -28.13
C LEU A 579 2.26 7.24 -29.35
N VAL A 580 1.65 7.57 -30.50
CA VAL A 580 1.84 6.84 -31.78
C VAL A 580 3.27 6.98 -32.33
N VAL A 581 3.94 8.12 -32.14
CA VAL A 581 5.36 8.28 -32.51
C VAL A 581 6.23 7.40 -31.62
N GLU A 582 5.99 7.37 -30.30
CA GLU A 582 6.74 6.51 -29.38
C GLU A 582 6.50 5.01 -29.62
N TRP A 583 5.28 4.60 -30.00
CA TRP A 583 5.01 3.23 -30.45
C TRP A 583 5.87 2.85 -31.66
N LYS A 584 5.94 3.72 -32.68
CA LYS A 584 6.76 3.49 -33.88
C LYS A 584 8.26 3.44 -33.57
N LYS A 585 8.76 4.32 -32.70
CA LYS A 585 10.14 4.28 -32.22
C LYS A 585 10.45 2.98 -31.47
N ALA A 586 9.53 2.46 -30.66
CA ALA A 586 9.69 1.20 -29.96
C ALA A 586 9.91 0.02 -30.92
N LEU A 587 9.09 -0.08 -31.97
CA LEU A 587 9.22 -1.09 -33.03
C LEU A 587 10.50 -0.94 -33.87
N GLN A 588 11.16 0.23 -33.81
CA GLN A 588 12.43 0.54 -34.49
C GLN A 588 13.63 0.51 -33.51
N GLU A 589 13.42 0.09 -32.26
CA GLU A 589 14.40 0.11 -31.17
C GLU A 589 15.06 1.49 -30.93
N MET A 590 14.37 2.56 -31.30
CA MET A 590 14.86 3.93 -31.15
C MET A 590 14.64 4.44 -29.72
N ALA A 591 15.71 4.96 -29.12
CA ALA A 591 15.65 5.68 -27.85
C ALA A 591 14.95 7.05 -28.01
N THR A 592 14.62 7.65 -26.89
CA THR A 592 14.11 9.02 -26.73
C THR A 592 14.65 9.51 -25.40
N ASP A 593 15.39 10.62 -25.44
CA ASP A 593 16.19 11.08 -24.32
C ASP A 593 15.31 11.70 -23.22
N ASP A 594 15.91 11.97 -22.05
CA ASP A 594 15.20 12.61 -20.96
C ASP A 594 14.97 14.11 -21.26
N CYS A 595 13.70 14.50 -21.43
CA CYS A 595 13.32 15.88 -21.68
C CYS A 595 13.47 16.81 -20.45
N LYS A 596 13.85 16.30 -19.27
CA LYS A 596 14.11 17.11 -18.07
C LYS A 596 15.29 18.07 -18.23
N TRP A 597 16.34 17.61 -18.90
CA TRP A 597 17.58 18.36 -19.14
C TRP A 597 17.88 18.54 -20.63
N GLY A 598 17.16 17.84 -21.50
CA GLY A 598 17.29 17.87 -22.95
C GLY A 598 16.30 18.82 -23.63
N HIS A 599 15.75 18.38 -24.76
CA HIS A 599 14.73 19.11 -25.50
C HIS A 599 13.33 18.57 -25.23
N CYS A 600 12.31 19.42 -25.27
CA CYS A 600 10.94 19.00 -25.10
C CYS A 600 10.38 18.32 -26.37
N TYR A 601 9.82 17.13 -26.22
CA TYR A 601 9.13 16.38 -27.29
C TYR A 601 7.66 16.80 -27.50
N ALA A 602 7.22 17.89 -26.87
CA ALA A 602 5.85 18.43 -26.94
C ALA A 602 4.74 17.36 -26.74
N CYS A 603 4.87 16.56 -25.67
CA CYS A 603 4.02 15.37 -25.45
C CYS A 603 2.51 15.67 -25.32
N GLY A 604 2.13 16.90 -24.95
CA GLY A 604 0.75 17.35 -24.80
C GLY A 604 0.52 18.26 -23.60
N VAL A 605 1.39 18.13 -22.59
CA VAL A 605 1.45 19.03 -21.44
C VAL A 605 1.79 20.46 -21.92
N PRO A 606 1.24 21.51 -21.29
CA PRO A 606 1.56 22.91 -21.57
C PRO A 606 3.04 23.30 -21.31
N GLY A 607 3.30 24.61 -21.36
CA GLY A 607 4.61 25.25 -21.10
C GLY A 607 5.76 24.85 -22.01
N ASN A 608 5.58 23.91 -22.94
CA ASN A 608 6.66 23.28 -23.73
C ASN A 608 7.83 22.77 -22.87
N GLY A 609 7.59 22.44 -21.59
CA GLY A 609 8.61 22.03 -20.62
C GLY A 609 8.79 23.00 -19.45
N GLU A 610 8.37 24.26 -19.57
CA GLU A 610 8.44 25.26 -18.50
C GLU A 610 7.63 24.86 -17.24
N ASP A 611 6.54 24.10 -17.40
CA ASP A 611 5.77 23.46 -16.31
C ASP A 611 6.59 22.46 -15.44
N THR A 612 7.85 22.20 -15.78
CA THR A 612 8.74 21.27 -15.06
C THR A 612 9.42 21.97 -13.89
N VAL A 613 8.75 22.05 -12.73
CA VAL A 613 9.28 22.68 -11.52
C VAL A 613 10.35 21.78 -10.88
N LEU A 614 11.62 22.17 -11.02
CA LEU A 614 12.75 21.50 -10.38
C LEU A 614 13.10 22.16 -9.05
N ALA A 615 13.70 21.38 -8.15
CA ALA A 615 14.08 21.83 -6.82
C ALA A 615 15.26 22.80 -6.86
N SER A 616 15.17 23.86 -6.06
CA SER A 616 16.25 24.82 -5.87
C SER A 616 17.47 24.15 -5.24
N GLY A 617 18.67 24.66 -5.58
CA GLY A 617 19.91 24.19 -4.96
C GLY A 617 19.84 24.27 -3.43
N MET A 618 20.33 23.24 -2.74
CA MET A 618 20.33 23.24 -1.28
C MET A 618 21.21 24.40 -0.74
N PRO A 619 20.69 25.31 0.11
CA PRO A 619 21.45 26.49 0.51
C PRO A 619 22.73 26.13 1.28
N GLU A 620 23.86 26.74 0.92
CA GLU A 620 25.16 26.50 1.58
C GLU A 620 25.13 26.82 3.09
N THR A 621 24.25 27.75 3.49
CA THR A 621 24.01 28.13 4.89
C THR A 621 22.92 27.32 5.59
N PHE A 622 22.40 26.25 4.97
CA PHE A 622 21.33 25.44 5.58
C PHE A 622 21.82 24.73 6.84
N SER A 623 21.02 24.82 7.90
CA SER A 623 21.25 24.13 9.16
C SER A 623 19.93 23.55 9.68
N PHE A 624 20.02 22.42 10.39
CA PHE A 624 18.89 21.86 11.13
C PHE A 624 18.59 22.61 12.43
N ALA A 625 19.42 23.60 12.79
CA ALA A 625 19.00 24.63 13.73
C ALA A 625 17.91 25.47 13.07
N LEU A 626 16.68 25.40 13.61
CA LEU A 626 15.59 26.28 13.21
C LEU A 626 16.06 27.74 13.32
N PRO A 627 15.74 28.63 12.35
CA PRO A 627 15.92 30.05 12.56
C PRO A 627 15.12 30.46 13.81
N SER A 628 15.81 31.05 14.79
CA SER A 628 15.16 31.51 16.02
C SER A 628 14.06 32.52 15.66
N ARG A 629 12.84 32.30 16.19
CA ARG A 629 11.69 33.19 15.94
C ARG A 629 12.12 34.64 16.19
N PRO A 630 11.89 35.57 15.25
CA PRO A 630 12.17 36.98 15.49
C PRO A 630 11.38 37.45 16.72
N GLY A 631 12.06 37.98 17.75
CA GLY A 631 11.41 38.57 18.91
C GLY A 631 11.91 38.17 20.31
N THR A 632 12.80 37.18 20.47
CA THR A 632 13.37 36.84 21.81
C THR A 632 14.89 37.07 21.88
N PRO A 633 15.37 38.04 22.68
CA PRO A 633 16.81 38.23 22.90
C PRO A 633 17.38 37.16 23.87
N GLY A 634 18.56 36.64 23.54
CA GLY A 634 19.45 35.97 24.51
C GLY A 634 20.29 36.99 25.29
N PRO A 635 21.20 36.55 26.20
CA PRO A 635 21.80 35.21 26.27
C PRO A 635 21.64 34.48 27.61
N GLY A 636 21.84 33.15 27.60
CA GLY A 636 21.76 32.31 28.81
C GLY A 636 22.20 30.85 28.62
N ALA A 637 23.28 30.60 27.86
CA ALA A 637 23.71 29.24 27.50
C ALA A 637 24.49 28.54 28.63
N PRO A 638 24.10 27.32 29.06
CA PRO A 638 24.92 26.48 29.94
C PRO A 638 26.23 26.04 29.25
N ARG A 639 27.32 25.95 30.01
CA ARG A 639 28.66 25.61 29.47
C ARG A 639 28.83 24.10 29.22
N PRO A 640 29.60 23.69 28.19
CA PRO A 640 29.99 22.29 28.00
C PRO A 640 30.93 21.77 29.11
N TRP A 641 30.82 20.48 29.44
CA TRP A 641 31.69 19.81 30.43
C TRP A 641 33.07 19.45 29.86
N PRO A 642 34.16 19.59 30.62
CA PRO A 642 35.51 19.27 30.15
C PRO A 642 35.79 17.76 30.11
N ARG A 643 36.13 17.22 28.92
CA ARG A 643 36.69 15.85 28.80
C ARG A 643 38.13 15.83 29.34
N ARG A 644 38.49 14.78 30.10
CA ARG A 644 39.86 14.53 30.60
C ARG A 644 40.36 13.17 30.09
N PRO A 645 41.55 13.05 29.49
CA PRO A 645 42.05 11.79 28.93
C PRO A 645 42.62 10.86 30.01
N LEU A 646 42.61 9.55 29.75
CA LEU A 646 43.23 8.50 30.57
C LEU A 646 44.02 7.50 29.70
N PRO A 647 45.05 6.82 30.26
CA PRO A 647 46.14 6.21 29.48
C PRO A 647 45.93 4.73 29.11
N ALA A 648 46.83 4.20 28.27
CA ALA A 648 46.77 2.85 27.73
C ALA A 648 47.67 1.82 28.45
N ALA A 649 47.06 0.74 28.94
CA ALA A 649 47.64 -0.57 29.28
C ALA A 649 46.47 -1.59 29.41
N GLY A 650 46.62 -2.91 29.34
CA GLY A 650 47.78 -3.78 29.06
C GLY A 650 47.26 -5.20 28.76
N VAL A 651 48.08 -6.09 28.19
CA VAL A 651 47.62 -7.38 27.63
C VAL A 651 47.74 -8.53 28.63
N ALA A 652 46.71 -9.39 28.71
CA ALA A 652 46.85 -10.78 29.19
C ALA A 652 45.77 -11.69 28.57
N SER A 653 46.05 -12.99 28.44
CA SER A 653 45.20 -13.99 27.77
C SER A 653 44.95 -15.23 28.63
N GLY A 654 43.75 -15.81 28.55
CA GLY A 654 43.39 -17.10 29.13
C GLY A 654 42.38 -17.85 28.25
N VAL A 655 42.48 -19.19 28.19
CA VAL A 655 41.76 -20.04 27.22
C VAL A 655 41.17 -21.28 27.91
N ALA A 656 39.89 -21.60 27.62
CA ALA A 656 39.36 -22.96 27.58
C ALA A 656 38.00 -22.99 26.85
N ASP A 657 37.79 -24.00 26.00
CA ASP A 657 36.47 -24.36 25.44
C ASP A 657 35.78 -25.38 26.37
N ALA A 658 34.45 -25.35 26.44
CA ALA A 658 33.65 -26.50 26.89
C ALA A 658 32.30 -26.54 26.14
N ARG A 659 31.96 -27.72 25.64
CA ARG A 659 30.61 -28.10 25.16
C ARG A 659 29.90 -28.84 26.33
N ASP A 660 28.62 -29.19 26.34
CA ASP A 660 27.81 -29.62 25.20
C ASP A 660 26.28 -29.59 25.44
N GLU A 661 25.54 -29.99 24.40
CA GLU A 661 24.18 -30.57 24.34
C GLU A 661 23.10 -30.30 25.42
N GLY A 662 21.87 -30.04 24.95
CA GLY A 662 20.74 -30.90 25.38
C GLY A 662 19.32 -30.32 25.55
N ARG A 663 18.57 -30.17 24.45
CA ARG A 663 17.06 -30.14 24.40
C ARG A 663 16.36 -28.95 25.11
N GLY A 664 15.13 -28.56 24.79
CA GLY A 664 14.26 -28.99 23.68
C GLY A 664 12.92 -28.20 23.64
N SER A 665 12.41 -27.97 22.42
CA SER A 665 11.12 -27.37 22.04
C SER A 665 9.88 -27.71 22.89
N ALA A 666 8.97 -26.72 23.08
CA ALA A 666 7.52 -26.89 22.78
C ALA A 666 6.67 -25.60 22.98
N TYR A 667 6.70 -24.59 22.08
CA TYR A 667 5.61 -23.57 21.97
C TYR A 667 5.59 -22.74 20.66
N ALA A 668 6.36 -23.10 19.61
CA ALA A 668 6.60 -22.21 18.47
C ALA A 668 5.70 -22.41 17.22
N ASP A 669 5.04 -23.57 17.09
CA ASP A 669 4.56 -24.08 15.79
C ASP A 669 3.04 -23.97 15.55
N LYS A 670 2.36 -23.00 16.17
CA LYS A 670 0.91 -22.74 15.96
C LYS A 670 0.51 -21.29 15.68
N ALA A 671 1.46 -20.41 15.34
CA ALA A 671 1.21 -18.98 15.11
C ALA A 671 1.70 -18.49 13.72
N LYS A 672 1.39 -19.22 12.65
CA LYS A 672 1.75 -18.85 11.27
C LYS A 672 0.61 -19.17 10.28
N GLY A 673 -0.22 -18.17 10.01
CA GLY A 673 -1.30 -18.20 9.02
C GLY A 673 -1.80 -16.79 8.68
N ALA A 674 -2.65 -16.70 7.66
CA ALA A 674 -3.54 -15.57 7.28
C ALA A 674 -2.98 -14.16 6.99
N ALA A 675 -1.84 -13.72 7.56
CA ALA A 675 -1.48 -12.28 7.52
C ALA A 675 0.01 -11.99 7.24
N TYR A 676 0.64 -12.75 6.32
CA TYR A 676 2.10 -12.75 6.08
C TYR A 676 2.50 -12.79 4.58
N ARG A 677 1.80 -12.07 3.69
CA ARG A 677 2.17 -11.98 2.26
C ARG A 677 2.54 -10.58 1.74
N MET A 678 2.10 -9.50 2.39
CA MET A 678 2.45 -8.12 1.98
C MET A 678 3.56 -7.45 2.82
N LYS A 679 4.12 -8.14 3.84
CA LYS A 679 5.46 -7.78 4.32
C LYS A 679 6.51 -8.48 3.43
N ALA A 680 7.31 -7.67 2.74
CA ALA A 680 8.58 -8.11 2.13
C ALA A 680 9.59 -8.47 3.22
N THR A 681 9.31 -9.57 3.92
CA THR A 681 9.95 -9.90 5.19
C THR A 681 11.38 -10.38 4.95
N PRO A 682 12.36 -9.97 5.78
CA PRO A 682 13.66 -10.62 5.79
C PRO A 682 13.49 -12.12 6.07
N ASP A 683 14.05 -12.98 5.21
CA ASP A 683 14.06 -14.43 5.41
C ASP A 683 14.84 -14.77 6.69
N LEU A 684 14.14 -14.91 7.83
CA LEU A 684 14.70 -15.45 9.08
C LEU A 684 14.91 -16.97 8.96
N LEU A 685 15.85 -17.35 8.10
CA LEU A 685 16.42 -18.69 8.05
C LEU A 685 17.49 -18.85 9.15
N PRO A 686 17.64 -20.04 9.76
CA PRO A 686 18.48 -20.23 10.94
C PRO A 686 19.97 -20.20 10.59
N LEU A 687 20.63 -19.06 10.85
CA LEU A 687 22.08 -18.89 10.67
C LEU A 687 22.87 -19.63 11.76
N ARG A 688 23.07 -20.92 11.54
CA ARG A 688 23.90 -21.79 12.37
C ARG A 688 25.38 -21.59 12.06
N GLU A 689 26.06 -20.87 12.96
CA GLU A 689 27.52 -20.78 13.13
C GLU A 689 28.41 -20.16 12.02
N ARG A 690 29.39 -19.37 12.51
CA ARG A 690 30.60 -18.84 11.84
C ARG A 690 30.35 -17.65 10.87
N ARG A 691 31.28 -16.69 10.76
CA ARG A 691 32.69 -16.66 11.23
C ARG A 691 33.04 -15.31 11.85
N ARG A 692 33.90 -15.29 12.89
CA ARG A 692 34.47 -14.06 13.45
C ARG A 692 35.33 -13.34 12.39
N HIS A 693 35.15 -12.04 12.22
CA HIS A 693 36.21 -11.11 11.81
C HIS A 693 36.14 -9.84 12.66
N ARG A 694 37.28 -9.14 12.82
CA ARG A 694 37.49 -8.03 13.76
C ARG A 694 37.42 -6.67 13.07
N GLY A 695 37.13 -5.62 13.84
CA GLY A 695 37.55 -4.24 13.54
C GLY A 695 36.41 -3.22 13.68
N GLY A 696 36.40 -2.45 14.77
CA GLY A 696 35.40 -1.40 15.02
C GLY A 696 34.77 -1.50 16.42
N ALA A 697 35.48 -1.01 17.43
CA ALA A 697 34.86 -0.75 18.75
C ALA A 697 34.23 0.66 18.70
N SER A 698 32.93 0.77 18.90
CA SER A 698 32.22 2.06 18.91
C SER A 698 32.20 2.68 20.31
N GLU A 699 32.12 4.01 20.38
CA GLU A 699 31.93 4.78 21.63
C GLU A 699 30.56 4.48 22.27
N SER A 700 30.41 3.37 22.98
CA SER A 700 29.21 3.05 23.77
C SER A 700 29.45 2.14 24.98
N ALA A 701 30.65 2.18 25.57
CA ALA A 701 30.97 1.55 26.86
C ALA A 701 30.50 2.38 28.08
N ALA A 702 29.43 3.17 27.92
CA ALA A 702 28.78 3.87 29.03
C ALA A 702 28.13 2.86 30.00
N ILE A 703 28.10 3.20 31.29
CA ILE A 703 27.52 2.34 32.32
C ILE A 703 25.99 2.39 32.21
N ALA A 704 25.44 1.54 31.35
CA ALA A 704 24.01 1.49 31.10
C ALA A 704 23.24 1.08 32.36
N LYS A 705 22.28 1.91 32.76
CA LYS A 705 21.36 1.64 33.87
C LYS A 705 20.10 0.98 33.32
N THR A 706 19.70 -0.15 33.89
CA THR A 706 18.40 -0.75 33.60
C THR A 706 17.35 -0.17 34.55
N TRP A 707 16.27 0.39 34.01
CA TRP A 707 15.14 0.89 34.78
C TRP A 707 13.93 0.02 34.54
N ARG A 708 13.16 -0.25 35.60
CA ARG A 708 11.87 -0.94 35.51
C ARG A 708 10.78 0.11 35.43
N VAL A 709 10.07 0.15 34.32
CA VAL A 709 8.99 1.10 34.02
C VAL A 709 7.64 0.40 34.22
N SER A 710 6.68 1.07 34.85
CA SER A 710 5.29 0.62 34.99
C SER A 710 4.35 1.41 34.09
N PHE A 711 3.34 0.73 33.54
CA PHE A 711 2.35 1.35 32.66
C PHE A 711 0.96 0.71 32.77
N GLU A 712 -0.06 1.50 32.47
CA GLU A 712 -1.45 1.05 32.34
C GLU A 712 -1.89 0.98 30.86
N LYS A 713 -2.89 0.15 30.60
CA LYS A 713 -3.48 -0.15 29.30
C LYS A 713 -4.97 -0.45 29.49
N LEU A 714 -5.82 0.53 29.24
CA LEU A 714 -7.24 0.57 29.58
C LEU A 714 -8.10 0.93 28.34
N GLY A 715 -9.40 0.63 28.35
CA GLY A 715 -10.31 0.93 27.24
C GLY A 715 -9.89 0.21 25.95
N ASP A 716 -10.09 0.85 24.78
CA ASP A 716 -9.79 0.27 23.47
C ASP A 716 -8.33 -0.18 23.31
N ALA A 717 -7.38 0.37 24.09
CA ALA A 717 -5.98 -0.08 24.11
C ALA A 717 -5.83 -1.57 24.52
N ARG A 718 -6.84 -2.18 25.16
CA ARG A 718 -6.89 -3.62 25.47
C ARG A 718 -6.89 -4.54 24.23
N TYR A 719 -7.26 -3.99 23.07
CA TYR A 719 -7.28 -4.66 21.77
C TYR A 719 -5.99 -4.47 20.94
N LEU A 720 -4.98 -3.79 21.50
CA LEU A 720 -3.64 -3.73 20.92
C LEU A 720 -2.88 -5.03 21.23
N SER A 721 -2.22 -5.61 20.22
CA SER A 721 -1.38 -6.80 20.45
C SER A 721 -0.10 -6.42 21.21
N HIS A 722 0.51 -7.39 21.90
CA HIS A 722 1.77 -7.20 22.61
C HIS A 722 2.89 -6.59 21.74
N ARG A 723 2.93 -6.97 20.46
CA ARG A 723 3.84 -6.39 19.46
C ARG A 723 3.55 -4.90 19.24
N ASN A 724 2.29 -4.54 19.01
CA ASN A 724 1.92 -3.13 18.79
C ASN A 724 2.21 -2.27 20.04
N VAL A 725 1.99 -2.80 21.25
CA VAL A 725 2.40 -2.14 22.49
C VAL A 725 3.92 -1.89 22.54
N MET A 726 4.75 -2.84 22.10
CA MET A 726 6.20 -2.62 21.98
C MET A 726 6.55 -1.55 20.92
N ASP A 727 5.98 -1.65 19.72
CA ASP A 727 6.25 -0.71 18.63
C ASP A 727 5.79 0.72 18.98
N ILE A 728 4.68 0.87 19.71
CA ILE A 728 4.19 2.14 20.29
C ILE A 728 5.17 2.67 21.34
N LEU A 729 5.61 1.83 22.28
CA LEU A 729 6.57 2.23 23.33
C LEU A 729 7.92 2.64 22.72
N GLU A 730 8.45 1.91 21.73
CA GLU A 730 9.70 2.30 21.05
C GLU A 730 9.56 3.66 20.35
N ARG A 731 8.45 3.92 19.65
CA ARG A 731 8.20 5.21 19.00
C ARG A 731 8.03 6.35 20.03
N ALA A 732 7.28 6.13 21.11
CA ALA A 732 7.07 7.15 22.14
C ALA A 732 8.37 7.49 22.89
N LEU A 733 9.21 6.50 23.21
CA LEU A 733 10.53 6.72 23.81
C LEU A 733 11.48 7.48 22.86
N ARG A 734 11.47 7.16 21.56
CA ARG A 734 12.23 7.90 20.53
C ARG A 734 11.74 9.34 20.38
N ALA A 735 10.43 9.55 20.29
CA ALA A 735 9.78 10.86 20.12
C ALA A 735 10.02 11.79 21.32
N ALA A 736 9.99 11.24 22.54
CA ALA A 736 10.35 11.95 23.77
C ALA A 736 11.87 12.11 23.99
N ARG A 737 12.70 11.68 23.02
CA ARG A 737 14.17 11.73 23.04
C ARG A 737 14.81 11.15 24.31
N VAL A 738 14.22 10.08 24.86
CA VAL A 738 14.72 9.40 26.05
C VAL A 738 16.12 8.81 25.74
N PRO A 739 17.12 8.89 26.64
CA PRO A 739 18.51 8.44 26.40
C PRO A 739 18.66 6.91 26.45
N VAL A 740 17.89 6.20 25.61
CA VAL A 740 17.81 4.74 25.53
C VAL A 740 19.09 4.11 24.96
N ARG A 741 19.46 2.93 25.47
CA ARG A 741 20.53 2.11 24.90
C ARG A 741 20.01 1.33 23.69
N TYR A 742 20.87 1.17 22.68
CA TYR A 742 20.60 0.37 21.50
C TYR A 742 21.36 -0.97 21.50
N THR A 743 20.92 -1.92 20.68
CA THR A 743 21.64 -3.18 20.42
C THR A 743 22.83 -2.97 19.49
N GLU A 744 23.96 -3.60 19.82
CA GLU A 744 25.16 -3.60 18.98
C GLU A 744 24.96 -4.49 17.73
N GLY A 745 25.02 -3.90 16.53
CA GLY A 745 24.91 -4.61 15.24
C GLY A 745 24.39 -3.73 14.08
N PHE A 746 24.32 -4.30 12.87
CA PHE A 746 23.88 -3.61 11.63
C PHE A 746 22.39 -3.20 11.58
N ASN A 747 21.63 -3.44 12.66
CA ASN A 747 20.24 -3.04 12.84
C ASN A 747 20.08 -2.65 14.34
N PRO A 748 20.24 -1.37 14.71
CA PRO A 748 20.15 -0.95 16.11
C PRO A 748 18.70 -0.85 16.60
N HIS A 749 18.27 -1.82 17.41
CA HIS A 749 16.99 -1.83 18.12
C HIS A 749 17.14 -1.29 19.55
N LEU A 750 16.06 -0.84 20.19
CA LEU A 750 16.10 -0.41 21.59
C LEU A 750 16.34 -1.61 22.52
N ARG A 751 17.09 -1.38 23.61
CA ARG A 751 17.27 -2.37 24.69
C ARG A 751 16.08 -2.32 25.65
N LEU A 752 14.95 -2.82 25.17
CA LEU A 752 13.68 -2.93 25.90
C LEU A 752 13.31 -4.41 26.09
N SER A 753 12.86 -4.78 27.28
CA SER A 753 12.47 -6.15 27.65
C SER A 753 11.14 -6.14 28.39
N MET A 754 10.06 -6.50 27.69
CA MET A 754 8.72 -6.58 28.26
C MET A 754 8.58 -7.63 29.38
N GLY A 755 7.61 -7.43 30.26
CA GLY A 755 7.16 -8.43 31.23
C GLY A 755 6.19 -9.46 30.66
N PRO A 756 5.64 -10.36 31.51
CA PRO A 756 4.66 -11.37 31.10
C PRO A 756 3.41 -10.76 30.44
N ALA A 757 3.37 -10.88 29.12
CA ALA A 757 2.35 -10.26 28.27
C ALA A 757 0.93 -10.60 28.71
N LEU A 758 0.08 -9.59 28.81
CA LEU A 758 -1.35 -9.75 29.03
C LEU A 758 -2.04 -10.28 27.75
N PRO A 759 -2.99 -11.24 27.85
CA PRO A 759 -3.82 -11.66 26.73
C PRO A 759 -4.62 -10.51 26.09
N LEU A 760 -4.88 -10.64 24.79
CA LEU A 760 -5.69 -9.70 24.01
C LEU A 760 -7.12 -9.58 24.59
N GLY A 761 -7.62 -8.35 24.68
CA GLY A 761 -8.95 -8.03 25.22
C GLY A 761 -8.99 -7.68 26.70
N GLN A 762 -7.87 -7.77 27.40
CA GLN A 762 -7.80 -7.56 28.85
C GLN A 762 -7.11 -6.23 29.17
N GLU A 763 -7.57 -5.58 30.23
CA GLU A 763 -7.03 -4.31 30.72
C GLU A 763 -5.96 -4.53 31.78
N SER A 764 -5.14 -3.51 32.04
CA SER A 764 -4.17 -3.53 33.13
C SER A 764 -3.94 -2.13 33.69
N ARG A 765 -3.90 -2.02 35.02
CA ARG A 765 -3.39 -0.85 35.74
C ARG A 765 -1.89 -0.93 36.01
N HIS A 766 -1.26 -2.09 35.81
CA HIS A 766 0.14 -2.30 36.18
C HIS A 766 0.81 -3.42 35.35
N GLU A 767 1.06 -3.16 34.06
CA GLU A 767 2.07 -3.90 33.28
C GLU A 767 3.46 -3.29 33.52
N LEU A 768 4.51 -4.03 33.15
CA LEU A 768 5.90 -3.68 33.41
C LEU A 768 6.79 -3.95 32.17
N PHE A 769 7.85 -3.15 32.02
CA PHE A 769 8.99 -3.47 31.15
C PHE A 769 10.32 -3.01 31.77
N ASP A 770 11.41 -3.69 31.42
CA ASP A 770 12.78 -3.25 31.73
C ASP A 770 13.34 -2.47 30.51
N LEU A 771 13.98 -1.34 30.75
CA LEU A 771 14.58 -0.46 29.74
C LEU A 771 16.03 -0.10 30.12
N ASP A 772 17.00 -0.38 29.25
CA ASP A 772 18.36 0.12 29.43
C ASP A 772 18.47 1.56 28.90
N VAL A 773 19.05 2.46 29.70
CA VAL A 773 19.42 3.83 29.32
C VAL A 773 20.91 4.09 29.50
N VAL A 774 21.43 5.06 28.75
CA VAL A 774 22.85 5.47 28.73
C VAL A 774 23.19 6.43 29.87
N ASP A 775 22.18 7.13 30.40
CA ASP A 775 22.28 8.12 31.48
C ASP A 775 21.10 7.95 32.47
N THR A 776 20.66 9.02 33.13
CA THR A 776 19.63 9.02 34.17
C THR A 776 18.26 9.40 33.59
N LEU A 777 17.20 8.70 34.02
CA LEU A 777 15.82 9.05 33.67
C LEU A 777 15.28 10.16 34.58
N ALA A 778 15.45 11.41 34.14
CA ALA A 778 14.87 12.58 34.79
C ALA A 778 13.32 12.59 34.67
N PRO A 779 12.55 13.07 35.67
CA PRO A 779 11.09 12.92 35.73
C PRO A 779 10.32 13.50 34.54
N GLU A 780 10.87 14.51 33.87
CA GLU A 780 10.26 15.25 32.77
C GLU A 780 10.02 14.35 31.54
N PHE A 781 10.87 13.34 31.35
CA PHE A 781 10.69 12.33 30.31
C PHE A 781 9.39 11.54 30.48
N LEU A 782 8.85 11.39 31.71
CA LEU A 782 7.63 10.63 31.96
C LEU A 782 6.41 11.34 31.35
N ALA A 783 6.34 12.67 31.52
CA ALA A 783 5.34 13.51 30.88
C ALA A 783 5.51 13.52 29.35
N ALA A 784 6.74 13.70 28.85
CA ALA A 784 7.03 13.74 27.42
C ALA A 784 6.70 12.41 26.69
N VAL A 785 6.92 11.26 27.32
CA VAL A 785 6.49 9.96 26.75
C VAL A 785 4.97 9.83 26.80
N ASN A 786 4.32 10.26 27.88
CA ASN A 786 2.86 10.19 28.03
C ASN A 786 2.09 11.05 27.01
N GLU A 787 2.62 12.23 26.63
CA GLU A 787 2.08 13.04 25.53
C GLU A 787 2.12 12.32 24.17
N ARG A 788 3.02 11.32 24.02
CA ARG A 788 3.28 10.61 22.76
C ARG A 788 2.67 9.20 22.72
N LEU A 789 1.96 8.76 23.77
CA LEU A 789 1.20 7.51 23.79
C LEU A 789 -0.23 7.69 23.23
N PRO A 790 -0.86 6.61 22.72
CA PRO A 790 -2.26 6.65 22.27
C PRO A 790 -3.25 6.61 23.45
N PRO A 791 -4.52 7.01 23.23
CA PRO A 791 -5.57 6.94 24.25
C PRO A 791 -5.66 5.56 24.92
N GLY A 792 -5.78 5.55 26.24
CA GLY A 792 -5.83 4.32 27.04
C GLY A 792 -4.46 3.74 27.43
N MET A 793 -3.32 4.28 26.98
CA MET A 793 -1.99 3.91 27.45
C MET A 793 -1.31 5.05 28.22
N ARG A 794 -0.70 4.76 29.37
CA ARG A 794 0.07 5.74 30.16
C ARG A 794 1.17 5.07 30.99
N LEU A 795 2.38 5.64 30.99
CA LEU A 795 3.44 5.31 31.94
C LEU A 795 3.13 5.92 33.32
N LEU A 796 3.27 5.11 34.37
CA LEU A 796 2.97 5.48 35.75
C LEU A 796 4.23 5.90 36.53
N GLY A 797 5.40 5.39 36.14
CA GLY A 797 6.68 5.74 36.76
C GLY A 797 7.76 4.71 36.44
N TRP A 798 8.93 4.88 37.06
CA TRP A 798 10.06 3.97 36.92
C TRP A 798 10.96 3.90 38.16
N THR A 799 11.69 2.78 38.29
CA THR A 799 12.67 2.54 39.35
C THR A 799 13.99 2.05 38.76
N GLU A 800 15.11 2.67 39.12
CA GLU A 800 16.44 2.18 38.75
C GLU A 800 16.70 0.80 39.40
N LEU A 801 17.14 -0.18 38.60
CA LEU A 801 17.48 -1.51 39.10
C LEU A 801 18.97 -1.60 39.46
N PRO A 802 19.34 -2.17 40.62
CA PRO A 802 20.74 -2.38 40.98
C PRO A 802 21.42 -3.37 40.02
N ALA A 803 22.74 -3.22 39.84
CA ALA A 803 23.53 -4.12 39.01
C ALA A 803 23.34 -5.61 39.41
N GLY A 804 23.03 -6.47 38.44
CA GLY A 804 22.73 -7.88 38.68
C GLY A 804 21.31 -8.17 39.17
N ALA A 805 20.39 -7.19 39.14
CA ALA A 805 18.97 -7.40 39.38
C ALA A 805 18.37 -8.51 38.49
N ARG A 806 17.30 -9.15 38.97
CA ARG A 806 16.57 -10.15 38.18
C ARG A 806 15.82 -9.46 37.03
N SER A 807 16.08 -9.93 35.82
CA SER A 807 15.28 -9.60 34.65
C SER A 807 13.80 -9.87 34.92
N LEU A 808 12.92 -9.05 34.34
CA LEU A 808 11.49 -9.01 34.69
C LEU A 808 10.79 -10.37 34.66
N GLY A 809 11.07 -11.23 33.66
CA GLY A 809 10.54 -12.61 33.59
C GLY A 809 11.03 -13.59 34.67
N LYS A 810 12.01 -13.19 35.51
CA LYS A 810 12.45 -13.91 36.73
C LYS A 810 12.05 -13.18 38.02
N ALA A 811 11.45 -12.00 37.91
CA ALA A 811 11.05 -11.15 39.03
C ALA A 811 9.52 -11.15 39.23
N ALA A 812 8.76 -10.99 38.15
CA ALA A 812 7.30 -11.10 38.16
C ALA A 812 6.90 -12.58 38.25
N THR A 813 6.28 -13.00 39.36
CA THR A 813 5.83 -14.39 39.56
C THR A 813 4.33 -14.53 39.73
N GLU A 814 3.66 -13.48 40.17
CA GLU A 814 2.21 -13.46 40.40
C GLU A 814 1.63 -12.15 39.83
N ALA A 815 0.35 -12.17 39.49
CA ALA A 815 -0.42 -10.97 39.23
C ALA A 815 -1.80 -11.07 39.88
N VAL A 816 -2.32 -9.93 40.31
CA VAL A 816 -3.68 -9.81 40.85
C VAL A 816 -4.59 -9.37 39.71
N TYR A 817 -5.64 -10.15 39.47
CA TYR A 817 -6.64 -9.89 38.43
C TYR A 817 -8.02 -9.71 39.07
N ARG A 818 -8.70 -8.62 38.71
CA ARG A 818 -10.15 -8.46 38.94
C ARG A 818 -10.89 -9.00 37.71
N PHE A 819 -11.90 -9.82 37.96
CA PHE A 819 -12.85 -10.32 36.98
C PHE A 819 -14.22 -9.72 37.33
N THR A 820 -14.84 -9.00 36.41
CA THR A 820 -16.22 -8.50 36.53
C THR A 820 -17.11 -9.33 35.62
N MET A 821 -18.14 -9.96 36.19
CA MET A 821 -19.06 -10.87 35.50
C MET A 821 -20.23 -10.10 34.85
N PRO A 822 -20.99 -10.70 33.91
CA PRO A 822 -22.09 -10.01 33.20
C PRO A 822 -23.24 -9.51 34.07
N ASN A 823 -23.41 -10.08 35.27
CA ASN A 823 -24.39 -9.68 36.27
C ASN A 823 -23.88 -8.59 37.24
N GLY A 824 -22.61 -8.16 37.09
CA GLY A 824 -21.95 -7.19 37.96
C GLY A 824 -21.11 -7.78 39.10
N ASP A 825 -21.11 -9.11 39.30
CA ASP A 825 -20.30 -9.74 40.36
C ASP A 825 -18.79 -9.53 40.11
N GLU A 826 -18.06 -9.07 41.13
CA GLU A 826 -16.61 -8.90 41.04
C GLU A 826 -15.86 -9.95 41.86
N MET A 827 -14.90 -10.63 41.23
CA MET A 827 -13.99 -11.57 41.89
C MET A 827 -12.55 -11.15 41.66
N THR A 828 -11.77 -11.02 42.74
CA THR A 828 -10.32 -10.74 42.66
C THR A 828 -9.54 -12.03 42.92
N GLN A 829 -8.74 -12.47 41.95
CA GLN A 829 -7.93 -13.68 42.05
C GLN A 829 -6.45 -13.39 41.74
N ARG A 830 -5.57 -13.97 42.56
CA ARG A 830 -4.12 -13.97 42.35
C ARG A 830 -3.73 -15.19 41.51
N LEU A 831 -3.05 -14.98 40.38
CA LEU A 831 -2.64 -16.03 39.45
C LEU A 831 -1.11 -16.05 39.26
N LEU A 832 -0.54 -17.25 39.14
CA LEU A 832 0.89 -17.46 38.87
C LEU A 832 1.23 -17.16 37.40
N LEU A 833 2.23 -16.30 37.19
CA LEU A 833 2.74 -15.92 35.87
C LEU A 833 3.83 -16.86 35.34
N ALA A 834 4.55 -17.56 36.23
CA ALA A 834 5.65 -18.44 35.87
C ALA A 834 5.88 -19.54 36.92
N GLY A 835 6.33 -20.72 36.47
CA GLY A 835 6.54 -21.92 37.30
C GLY A 835 5.44 -22.97 37.15
N GLU A 836 5.48 -24.01 37.99
CA GLU A 836 4.40 -24.99 38.09
C GLU A 836 3.13 -24.30 38.61
N GLY A 837 1.97 -24.67 38.06
CA GLY A 837 0.69 -24.01 38.35
C GLY A 837 0.49 -22.65 37.68
N ALA A 838 1.43 -22.17 36.85
CA ALA A 838 1.23 -20.94 36.07
C ALA A 838 0.02 -21.04 35.12
N THR A 839 -0.82 -20.01 35.10
CA THR A 839 -2.04 -19.99 34.30
C THR A 839 -2.39 -18.57 33.83
N THR A 840 -2.98 -18.46 32.64
CA THR A 840 -3.46 -17.19 32.10
C THR A 840 -4.89 -16.93 32.59
N PRO A 841 -5.34 -15.65 32.66
CA PRO A 841 -6.73 -15.36 32.99
C PRO A 841 -7.73 -16.04 32.04
N LYS A 842 -7.39 -16.19 30.74
CA LYS A 842 -8.23 -16.94 29.78
C LYS A 842 -8.39 -18.42 30.15
N ARG A 843 -7.29 -19.10 30.52
CA ARG A 843 -7.34 -20.51 30.95
C ARG A 843 -8.01 -20.66 32.32
N PHE A 844 -7.85 -19.67 33.21
CA PHE A 844 -8.59 -19.62 34.47
C PHE A 844 -10.10 -19.47 34.24
N ILE A 845 -10.54 -18.60 33.33
CA ILE A 845 -11.97 -18.48 32.95
C ILE A 845 -12.51 -19.81 32.41
N GLU A 846 -11.79 -20.43 31.48
CA GLU A 846 -12.12 -21.72 30.88
C GLU A 846 -12.25 -22.83 31.95
N THR A 847 -11.34 -22.88 32.92
CA THR A 847 -11.31 -23.91 33.97
C THR A 847 -12.33 -23.68 35.09
N THR A 848 -12.56 -22.42 35.47
CA THR A 848 -13.43 -22.04 36.60
C THR A 848 -14.91 -21.91 36.19
N TRP A 849 -15.18 -21.39 35.00
CA TRP A 849 -16.54 -21.07 34.53
C TRP A 849 -16.96 -21.83 33.26
N GLY A 850 -16.09 -22.64 32.66
CA GLY A 850 -16.42 -23.47 31.49
C GLY A 850 -16.59 -22.70 30.17
N LEU A 851 -16.27 -21.39 30.14
CA LEU A 851 -16.45 -20.55 28.96
C LEU A 851 -15.29 -20.70 27.97
N ALA A 852 -15.62 -21.05 26.73
CA ALA A 852 -14.68 -21.15 25.61
C ALA A 852 -14.02 -19.78 25.32
N PRO A 853 -12.73 -19.72 24.91
CA PRO A 853 -11.94 -18.48 24.73
C PRO A 853 -12.57 -17.34 23.92
N GLU A 854 -13.51 -17.67 23.04
CA GLU A 854 -14.35 -16.81 22.20
C GLU A 854 -15.50 -16.13 22.97
N ASP A 855 -16.11 -16.83 23.93
CA ASP A 855 -17.26 -16.35 24.73
C ASP A 855 -16.82 -15.54 25.96
N GLN A 856 -15.53 -15.61 26.33
CA GLN A 856 -14.96 -14.90 27.48
C GLN A 856 -15.00 -13.36 27.36
N HIS A 857 -15.42 -12.81 26.21
CA HIS A 857 -15.56 -11.38 25.98
C HIS A 857 -16.60 -10.72 26.91
N VAL A 858 -17.52 -11.51 27.49
CA VAL A 858 -18.52 -11.03 28.47
C VAL A 858 -17.95 -10.83 29.88
N ILE A 859 -16.74 -11.32 30.17
CA ILE A 859 -16.06 -11.13 31.46
C ILE A 859 -14.99 -10.05 31.29
N ARG A 860 -15.15 -8.92 31.98
CA ARG A 860 -14.11 -7.88 32.02
C ARG A 860 -12.96 -8.38 32.89
N VAL A 861 -11.74 -8.39 32.36
CA VAL A 861 -10.54 -8.77 33.11
C VAL A 861 -9.60 -7.57 33.20
N VAL A 862 -9.27 -7.17 34.43
CA VAL A 862 -8.31 -6.10 34.72
C VAL A 862 -7.16 -6.67 35.56
N ARG A 863 -5.91 -6.56 35.07
CA ARG A 863 -4.72 -6.80 35.89
C ARG A 863 -4.50 -5.57 36.78
N GLU A 864 -4.74 -5.71 38.08
CA GLU A 864 -4.59 -4.62 39.05
C GLU A 864 -3.13 -4.45 39.47
N GLU A 865 -2.41 -5.56 39.69
CA GLU A 865 -1.03 -5.55 40.19
C GLU A 865 -0.18 -6.63 39.48
N THR A 866 1.09 -6.33 39.20
CA THR A 866 2.11 -7.33 38.86
C THR A 866 3.07 -7.47 40.04
N VAL A 867 2.97 -8.57 40.78
CA VAL A 867 3.73 -8.81 42.01
C VAL A 867 5.14 -9.27 41.67
N LEU A 868 6.12 -8.45 42.09
CA LEU A 868 7.55 -8.76 41.97
C LEU A 868 8.04 -9.49 43.24
N ARG A 869 8.76 -10.61 43.07
CA ARG A 869 9.49 -11.22 44.19
C ARG A 869 10.53 -10.23 44.71
N PRO A 870 10.58 -9.96 46.03
CA PRO A 870 11.56 -9.05 46.59
C PRO A 870 12.97 -9.56 46.31
N ALA A 871 13.88 -8.62 45.99
CA ALA A 871 15.30 -8.93 45.96
C ALA A 871 15.72 -9.38 47.37
N ARG A 872 16.40 -10.53 47.50
CA ARG A 872 17.06 -10.86 48.76
C ARG A 872 18.07 -9.76 49.05
N PRO A 873 18.03 -9.08 50.22
CA PRO A 873 19.06 -8.13 50.60
C PRO A 873 20.44 -8.79 50.48
N GLY A 874 21.41 -8.07 49.94
CA GLY A 874 22.77 -8.57 49.78
C GLY A 874 23.31 -8.99 51.14
N GLY A 875 23.63 -10.28 51.30
CA GLY A 875 24.15 -10.80 52.55
C GLY A 875 25.47 -10.12 52.88
N ARG A 876 25.48 -9.27 53.92
CA ARG A 876 26.71 -8.67 54.44
C ARG A 876 27.71 -9.79 54.73
N ALA A 877 28.97 -9.60 54.33
CA ALA A 877 30.04 -10.56 54.57
C ALA A 877 30.34 -10.64 56.08
N ALA A 878 29.64 -11.53 56.79
CA ALA A 878 29.89 -11.80 58.19
C ALA A 878 31.26 -12.48 58.35
N CYS A 879 32.20 -11.75 58.94
CA CYS A 879 33.57 -12.22 59.14
C CYS A 879 33.59 -13.52 59.97
N ARG A 880 34.22 -14.59 59.45
CA ARG A 880 34.38 -15.85 60.17
C ARG A 880 35.63 -15.84 61.06
N CYS A 881 35.46 -15.42 62.30
CA CYS A 881 36.38 -15.71 63.40
C CYS A 881 35.58 -16.01 64.68
N GLY A 882 36.05 -16.93 65.55
CA GLY A 882 35.42 -17.15 66.88
C GLY A 882 34.99 -18.58 67.26
N ARG A 883 35.96 -19.49 67.40
CA ARG A 883 36.07 -20.58 68.40
C ARG A 883 34.82 -21.18 69.12
N ARG A 884 34.77 -22.52 69.06
CA ARG A 884 34.59 -23.52 70.17
C ARG A 884 33.21 -23.88 70.79
N MET A 885 32.97 -25.21 70.78
CA MET A 885 32.56 -26.12 71.88
C MET A 885 31.08 -26.39 72.27
N LYS A 886 30.70 -27.67 72.03
CA LYS A 886 30.00 -28.63 72.92
C LYS A 886 28.79 -28.16 73.78
N ARG A 887 27.60 -28.73 73.54
CA ARG A 887 27.03 -29.90 74.29
C ARG A 887 25.70 -30.39 73.67
N GLY A 888 25.31 -31.63 74.00
CA GLY A 888 24.28 -32.42 73.31
C GLY A 888 22.81 -32.12 73.62
N GLY A 889 21.92 -32.92 73.00
CA GLY A 889 20.46 -32.86 73.19
C GLY A 889 19.66 -33.65 72.13
N ARG A 890 19.23 -34.87 72.46
CA ARG A 890 18.06 -35.60 71.91
C ARG A 890 17.00 -35.59 73.03
N PRO A 891 15.67 -35.75 72.80
CA PRO A 891 15.09 -36.86 71.99
C PRO A 891 13.80 -36.49 71.16
N SER A 892 13.43 -37.30 70.15
CA SER A 892 12.31 -38.30 70.09
C SER A 892 10.94 -37.80 69.57
N ALA A 893 10.39 -38.53 68.59
CA ALA A 893 8.94 -38.62 68.31
C ALA A 893 8.31 -39.78 69.13
N PRO A 894 6.98 -39.98 69.12
CA PRO A 894 6.40 -40.94 68.15
C PRO A 894 4.96 -40.64 67.67
N ASP A 895 4.33 -41.63 67.03
CA ASP A 895 3.08 -41.56 66.24
C ASP A 895 1.73 -41.68 66.99
N ALA A 896 0.75 -40.93 66.47
CA ALA A 896 -0.61 -41.32 66.05
C ALA A 896 -1.71 -41.93 66.97
N LEU A 897 -2.95 -41.66 66.52
CA LEU A 897 -4.13 -42.56 66.36
C LEU A 897 -5.31 -42.58 67.37
N ARG A 898 -6.51 -42.37 66.77
CA ARG A 898 -7.89 -42.79 67.16
C ARG A 898 -8.73 -41.92 68.12
N ARG A 899 -9.94 -41.58 67.63
CA ARG A 899 -11.20 -42.27 68.02
C ARG A 899 -12.17 -42.36 66.82
N ARG A 900 -13.25 -43.16 66.96
CA ARG A 900 -14.22 -43.57 65.91
C ARG A 900 -15.66 -43.45 66.44
N ARG A 901 -16.63 -43.37 65.51
CA ARG A 901 -18.02 -43.96 65.47
C ARG A 901 -18.94 -42.99 64.67
N LEU A 902 -19.98 -43.38 63.92
CA LEU A 902 -20.46 -44.66 63.36
C LEU A 902 -21.42 -44.36 62.16
N ALA A 903 -21.82 -45.37 61.39
CA ALA A 903 -22.89 -45.33 60.34
C ALA A 903 -23.76 -46.60 60.44
N PRO A 904 -24.93 -46.76 59.75
CA PRO A 904 -24.90 -47.28 58.37
C PRO A 904 -26.09 -46.99 57.39
N LEU A 905 -25.73 -47.09 56.10
CA LEU A 905 -26.41 -47.51 54.84
C LEU A 905 -27.83 -48.15 54.78
N ALA A 906 -28.57 -47.83 53.70
CA ALA A 906 -29.22 -48.72 52.69
C ALA A 906 -29.84 -47.85 51.55
N SER A 907 -30.11 -48.24 50.28
CA SER A 907 -29.92 -49.44 49.41
C SER A 907 -29.92 -48.96 47.92
N VAL A 908 -29.01 -49.37 47.01
CA VAL A 908 -28.98 -50.56 46.09
C VAL A 908 -30.05 -50.59 44.96
N ALA A 909 -29.79 -50.86 43.65
CA ALA A 909 -28.60 -50.78 42.76
C ALA A 909 -28.91 -51.14 41.26
N LEU A 910 -28.16 -50.53 40.30
CA LEU A 910 -27.72 -51.09 38.97
C LEU A 910 -28.81 -51.49 37.90
N PRO A 911 -28.48 -51.93 36.64
CA PRO A 911 -27.19 -52.14 35.95
C PRO A 911 -27.02 -51.49 34.52
N ARG A 912 -25.95 -51.90 33.81
CA ARG A 912 -25.37 -51.42 32.52
C ARG A 912 -26.22 -51.67 31.24
N GLY A 913 -26.03 -50.87 30.17
CA GLY A 913 -26.46 -51.21 28.79
C GLY A 913 -26.19 -50.13 27.71
N VAL A 914 -25.73 -50.53 26.51
CA VAL A 914 -25.23 -49.71 25.36
C VAL A 914 -25.26 -50.61 24.08
N PRO A 915 -25.39 -50.14 22.79
CA PRO A 915 -25.53 -48.79 22.20
C PRO A 915 -26.80 -48.61 21.30
N GLY A 916 -26.86 -47.56 20.46
CA GLY A 916 -27.87 -47.40 19.38
C GLY A 916 -27.58 -46.25 18.39
N ARG A 917 -28.24 -46.23 17.21
CA ARG A 917 -28.05 -45.22 16.12
C ARG A 917 -29.39 -44.83 15.45
N ARG A 918 -29.44 -43.60 14.90
CA ARG A 918 -30.40 -43.04 13.91
C ARG A 918 -31.82 -42.63 14.38
N SER A 919 -32.28 -41.49 13.84
CA SER A 919 -33.66 -40.99 13.86
C SER A 919 -34.54 -41.65 12.77
N PRO A 920 -35.88 -41.55 12.86
CA PRO A 920 -36.58 -40.65 11.91
C PRO A 920 -37.90 -39.96 12.38
N ARG A 921 -38.23 -38.86 11.68
CA ARG A 921 -39.53 -38.16 11.38
C ARG A 921 -40.84 -38.37 12.20
N ARG A 922 -41.45 -37.20 12.54
CA ARG A 922 -42.89 -36.76 12.67
C ARG A 922 -44.00 -37.55 11.88
N PRO A 923 -45.35 -37.38 12.09
CA PRO A 923 -46.12 -36.22 12.66
C PRO A 923 -47.45 -36.52 13.50
N THR A 924 -48.30 -35.47 13.67
CA THR A 924 -49.82 -35.38 13.84
C THR A 924 -50.58 -35.57 15.19
N SER A 925 -51.03 -34.45 15.81
CA SER A 925 -52.42 -33.95 16.17
C SER A 925 -53.53 -34.88 16.79
N PRO A 926 -54.68 -34.40 17.40
CA PRO A 926 -55.34 -33.06 17.37
C PRO A 926 -56.05 -32.55 18.70
N THR A 927 -57.02 -31.62 18.59
CA THR A 927 -57.96 -30.98 19.59
C THR A 927 -57.42 -29.79 20.44
N GLY A 928 -58.16 -28.73 20.82
CA GLY A 928 -59.58 -28.32 20.62
C GLY A 928 -59.83 -26.78 20.83
N ALA A 929 -61.08 -26.27 20.77
CA ALA A 929 -61.49 -24.83 20.84
C ALA A 929 -62.69 -24.61 21.84
N PRO A 930 -63.53 -23.51 21.94
CA PRO A 930 -63.89 -22.42 20.97
C PRO A 930 -64.36 -20.99 21.51
N LEU A 931 -64.94 -20.15 20.61
CA LEU A 931 -65.94 -19.02 20.79
C LEU A 931 -65.53 -17.50 20.90
N ARG A 932 -66.54 -16.58 20.95
CA ARG A 932 -66.69 -15.24 20.27
C ARG A 932 -67.86 -14.36 20.90
N PRO A 933 -68.34 -13.17 20.40
CA PRO A 933 -67.74 -11.92 19.81
C PRO A 933 -68.50 -10.54 20.10
N ASP A 934 -68.11 -9.45 19.39
CA ASP A 934 -68.87 -8.25 18.85
C ASP A 934 -69.38 -7.03 19.67
N LEU A 935 -69.19 -5.78 19.13
CA LEU A 935 -70.22 -4.75 18.78
C LEU A 935 -69.72 -3.36 18.24
N LEU A 936 -70.30 -2.89 17.11
CA LEU A 936 -70.60 -1.53 16.52
C LEU A 936 -69.78 -0.24 16.84
N SER A 937 -69.62 0.80 15.98
CA SER A 937 -70.20 1.23 14.65
C SER A 937 -69.20 2.17 13.87
N THR A 938 -69.40 3.11 12.90
CA THR A 938 -70.50 4.00 12.38
C THR A 938 -70.34 4.47 10.89
N HIS A 939 -71.38 5.17 10.39
CA HIS A 939 -71.62 6.10 9.23
C HIS A 939 -70.50 7.09 8.74
N ALA A 940 -70.54 7.72 7.54
CA ALA A 940 -71.45 7.71 6.34
C ALA A 940 -70.78 8.30 5.05
N ALA A 941 -71.50 8.37 3.91
CA ALA A 941 -71.08 8.92 2.59
C ALA A 941 -71.94 10.14 2.14
N PRO A 942 -71.67 10.82 0.98
CA PRO A 942 -72.25 10.39 -0.32
C PRO A 942 -71.41 10.67 -1.61
N ASP A 943 -71.94 10.22 -2.75
CA ASP A 943 -71.53 10.44 -4.18
C ASP A 943 -72.19 11.77 -4.74
N PRO A 944 -72.13 12.25 -6.02
CA PRO A 944 -72.03 11.50 -7.30
C PRO A 944 -71.33 12.10 -8.56
N HIS A 945 -71.23 11.25 -9.61
CA HIS A 945 -71.23 11.51 -11.08
C HIS A 945 -69.94 11.60 -11.96
N HIS A 946 -69.71 10.49 -12.71
CA HIS A 946 -69.35 10.38 -14.16
C HIS A 946 -67.90 10.70 -14.66
N GLY A 947 -67.27 9.89 -15.53
CA GLY A 947 -67.60 8.51 -15.97
C GLY A 947 -66.88 7.96 -17.23
N ARG A 948 -66.70 6.62 -17.29
CA ARG A 948 -66.25 5.74 -18.44
C ARG A 948 -64.78 5.90 -18.88
N GLY A 949 -64.00 4.87 -19.29
CA GLY A 949 -64.14 3.39 -19.34
C GLY A 949 -63.31 2.78 -20.51
N GLY A 950 -62.77 1.55 -20.53
CA GLY A 950 -62.61 0.48 -19.52
C GLY A 950 -62.29 -0.92 -20.16
N ARG A 951 -62.01 -1.97 -19.33
CA ARG A 951 -61.83 -3.43 -19.70
C ARG A 951 -60.49 -3.78 -20.40
N ALA A 952 -59.88 -5.00 -20.38
CA ALA A 952 -60.03 -6.33 -19.72
C ALA A 952 -58.70 -7.14 -19.99
N ARG A 953 -58.33 -8.35 -19.51
CA ARG A 953 -58.77 -9.44 -18.58
C ARG A 953 -57.46 -10.21 -18.15
N ARG A 954 -57.26 -10.72 -16.91
CA ARG A 954 -57.52 -12.10 -16.37
C ARG A 954 -56.95 -13.30 -17.18
N LEU A 955 -56.39 -14.40 -16.62
CA LEU A 955 -56.02 -14.84 -15.25
C LEU A 955 -55.20 -16.19 -15.24
N ARG A 956 -54.25 -16.36 -14.29
CA ARG A 956 -53.88 -17.58 -13.49
C ARG A 956 -53.56 -19.00 -14.08
N THR A 957 -52.33 -19.45 -13.78
CA THR A 957 -51.89 -20.73 -13.08
C THR A 957 -51.97 -22.16 -13.65
N ASN A 958 -50.76 -22.77 -13.81
CA ASN A 958 -50.29 -24.07 -13.24
C ASN A 958 -50.76 -25.42 -13.92
N PRO A 959 -50.34 -26.66 -13.50
CA PRO A 959 -49.32 -27.40 -14.29
C PRO A 959 -49.51 -28.95 -14.47
N LEU A 960 -48.51 -29.60 -15.11
CA LEU A 960 -48.11 -31.04 -15.05
C LEU A 960 -49.06 -32.15 -15.57
N ARG A 961 -48.65 -32.89 -16.64
CA ARG A 961 -48.22 -34.33 -16.58
C ARG A 961 -47.87 -35.02 -17.94
N LEU A 962 -46.72 -35.70 -17.92
CA LEU A 962 -46.31 -36.98 -18.56
C LEU A 962 -47.10 -37.66 -19.72
N ALA A 963 -46.44 -37.71 -20.89
CA ALA A 963 -45.87 -38.92 -21.54
C ALA A 963 -46.61 -39.78 -22.62
N ARG A 964 -45.77 -40.32 -23.53
CA ARG A 964 -45.93 -41.40 -24.57
C ARG A 964 -46.54 -41.02 -25.94
N GLY A 965 -45.91 -41.48 -27.04
CA GLY A 965 -46.61 -41.74 -28.32
C GLY A 965 -45.83 -41.71 -29.65
N ALA A 966 -45.27 -42.86 -30.07
CA ALA A 966 -45.09 -43.34 -31.47
C ALA A 966 -44.19 -42.62 -32.52
N ILE A 967 -43.78 -43.43 -33.51
CA ILE A 967 -42.98 -43.22 -34.75
C ILE A 967 -43.66 -44.19 -35.77
N PRO A 968 -43.90 -43.91 -37.09
CA PRO A 968 -42.90 -44.19 -38.15
C PRO A 968 -43.03 -43.57 -39.58
N ARG A 969 -41.99 -43.87 -40.41
CA ARG A 969 -41.89 -43.81 -41.91
C ARG A 969 -41.62 -42.43 -42.55
N LEU A 970 -40.98 -42.28 -43.73
CA LEU A 970 -40.01 -43.01 -44.62
C LEU A 970 -39.66 -41.99 -45.78
N ASP A 971 -38.65 -42.04 -46.66
CA ASP A 971 -37.40 -42.80 -46.95
C ASP A 971 -36.45 -41.84 -47.78
N GLY A 972 -35.35 -42.17 -48.48
CA GLY A 972 -34.58 -43.41 -48.69
C GLY A 972 -33.66 -43.38 -49.93
N GLY A 973 -32.35 -43.65 -49.77
CA GLY A 973 -31.37 -43.90 -50.86
C GLY A 973 -30.41 -42.74 -51.22
N SER A 974 -29.16 -42.94 -51.65
CA SER A 974 -28.28 -44.14 -51.81
C SER A 974 -26.80 -43.65 -51.98
N ARG A 975 -25.69 -44.42 -52.10
CA ARG A 975 -25.38 -45.84 -52.40
C ARG A 975 -24.30 -46.41 -51.43
N ARG A 976 -23.29 -47.16 -51.93
CA ARG A 976 -22.24 -47.99 -51.25
C ARG A 976 -21.26 -48.54 -52.32
N PRO A 977 -20.27 -49.45 -52.04
CA PRO A 977 -19.67 -49.96 -50.78
C PRO A 977 -18.17 -49.48 -50.71
N ARG A 978 -17.14 -50.06 -50.06
CA ARG A 978 -16.82 -51.28 -49.25
C ARG A 978 -15.87 -50.85 -48.08
N GLU A 979 -15.27 -51.66 -47.19
CA GLU A 979 -15.36 -53.10 -46.84
C GLU A 979 -15.22 -53.28 -45.28
N GLN A 980 -15.43 -54.52 -44.82
CA GLN A 980 -15.41 -55.13 -43.47
C GLN A 980 -14.24 -54.74 -42.51
N ALA A 981 -14.24 -54.97 -41.17
CA ALA A 981 -15.20 -55.32 -40.09
C ALA A 981 -14.42 -55.31 -38.72
N GLY A 982 -14.94 -55.52 -37.48
CA GLY A 982 -16.32 -55.62 -36.94
C GLY A 982 -16.38 -56.37 -35.57
N THR A 983 -17.21 -55.90 -34.61
CA THR A 983 -17.49 -56.49 -33.24
C THR A 983 -16.35 -56.44 -32.19
N GLY A 984 -16.57 -56.36 -30.86
CA GLY A 984 -17.76 -56.09 -30.02
C GLY A 984 -17.51 -56.43 -28.51
N GLY A 985 -18.32 -55.96 -27.53
CA GLY A 985 -18.37 -56.58 -26.18
C GLY A 985 -18.43 -55.73 -24.88
N SER A 986 -19.64 -55.57 -24.32
CA SER A 986 -20.07 -55.51 -22.88
C SER A 986 -19.18 -54.98 -21.70
N ARG A 987 -19.65 -53.85 -21.12
CA ARG A 987 -19.92 -53.50 -19.69
C ARG A 987 -19.39 -54.32 -18.46
N ALA A 988 -19.10 -53.53 -17.40
CA ALA A 988 -19.11 -53.81 -15.93
C ALA A 988 -17.96 -54.67 -15.33
N GLY A 989 -17.57 -54.53 -14.04
CA GLY A 989 -17.89 -53.53 -13.01
C GLY A 989 -17.42 -53.90 -11.57
N HIS A 990 -17.44 -52.92 -10.64
CA HIS A 990 -17.32 -53.02 -9.16
C HIS A 990 -15.96 -53.31 -8.44
N ARG A 991 -15.60 -52.36 -7.52
CA ARG A 991 -15.06 -52.49 -6.14
C ARG A 991 -13.71 -53.17 -5.81
N GLY A 992 -12.98 -52.51 -4.89
CA GLY A 992 -11.94 -53.10 -4.01
C GLY A 992 -10.50 -52.65 -4.33
N GLY A 993 -9.60 -52.45 -3.36
CA GLY A 993 -9.79 -52.40 -1.90
C GLY A 993 -8.50 -52.61 -1.09
N GLY A 994 -7.83 -51.52 -0.67
CA GLY A 994 -6.65 -51.54 0.23
C GLY A 994 -5.33 -52.06 -0.40
N SER A 995 -4.19 -52.09 0.29
CA SER A 995 -3.69 -51.23 1.38
C SER A 995 -2.27 -51.62 1.83
N GLY A 996 -1.25 -50.84 1.44
CA GLY A 996 0.07 -50.84 2.13
C GLY A 996 1.09 -51.93 1.74
N PRO A 997 2.17 -52.10 2.54
CA PRO A 997 3.34 -51.21 2.35
C PRO A 997 4.75 -51.86 2.51
N SER A 998 5.80 -51.07 2.22
CA SER A 998 7.24 -51.29 2.56
C SER A 998 7.99 -52.36 1.72
N ALA A 999 9.34 -52.46 1.64
CA ALA A 999 10.46 -51.67 2.19
C ALA A 999 11.71 -51.67 1.24
N ARG A 1000 12.86 -51.10 1.67
CA ARG A 1000 14.17 -51.07 0.93
C ARG A 1000 15.16 -52.13 1.49
N PRO A 1001 16.17 -52.63 0.73
CA PRO A 1001 17.54 -52.04 0.68
C PRO A 1001 18.18 -52.06 -0.75
N ARG A 1002 19.29 -51.43 -1.19
CA ARG A 1002 20.55 -50.79 -0.70
C ARG A 1002 21.88 -51.59 -0.99
N HIS A 1003 22.62 -51.18 -2.06
CA HIS A 1003 24.11 -51.27 -2.25
C HIS A 1003 24.79 -52.66 -2.45
N ARG A 1004 26.02 -52.86 -3.00
CA ARG A 1004 27.18 -52.00 -3.47
C ARG A 1004 28.22 -52.81 -4.34
N LEU A 1005 28.85 -52.20 -5.38
CA LEU A 1005 30.26 -52.43 -5.89
C LEU A 1005 30.64 -53.82 -6.54
N LEU A 1006 31.74 -54.08 -7.32
CA LEU A 1006 32.95 -53.35 -7.83
C LEU A 1006 33.70 -54.10 -9.01
N ARG A 1007 34.15 -53.40 -10.10
CA ARG A 1007 35.23 -53.74 -11.13
C ARG A 1007 35.12 -55.10 -11.92
N ARG A 1008 35.75 -55.38 -13.10
CA ARG A 1008 36.75 -54.80 -14.06
C ARG A 1008 36.40 -55.33 -15.52
N SER A 1009 37.10 -55.37 -16.68
CA SER A 1009 38.47 -55.05 -17.20
C SER A 1009 38.52 -54.49 -18.66
N GLY A 1010 38.65 -55.33 -19.72
CA GLY A 1010 39.01 -55.00 -21.14
C GLY A 1010 39.84 -56.13 -21.80
N PRO A 1011 40.38 -56.06 -23.06
CA PRO A 1011 40.48 -54.98 -24.07
C PRO A 1011 39.73 -55.34 -25.41
N LEU A 1012 40.14 -55.29 -26.70
CA LEU A 1012 41.35 -54.92 -27.52
C LEU A 1012 40.99 -54.80 -29.06
N ALA A 1013 41.82 -54.12 -29.89
CA ALA A 1013 41.95 -54.16 -31.39
C ALA A 1013 40.75 -53.72 -32.29
N ARG A 1014 40.90 -53.19 -33.54
CA ARG A 1014 42.04 -52.66 -34.37
C ARG A 1014 41.50 -51.55 -35.33
N SER A 1015 42.32 -50.93 -36.19
CA SER A 1015 42.04 -49.60 -36.82
C SER A 1015 42.43 -49.42 -38.30
N ILE A 1016 41.81 -48.45 -38.98
CA ILE A 1016 42.25 -47.64 -40.16
C ILE A 1016 41.09 -46.65 -40.48
N HIS A 1017 41.19 -45.44 -41.06
CA HIS A 1017 42.12 -44.28 -41.07
C HIS A 1017 41.26 -43.02 -41.45
N GLY A 1018 41.70 -41.76 -41.49
CA GLY A 1018 43.01 -41.10 -41.28
C GLY A 1018 42.85 -39.58 -41.03
N ALA A 1019 43.90 -38.77 -41.25
CA ALA A 1019 43.88 -37.28 -41.23
C ALA A 1019 43.43 -36.54 -39.93
N HIS A 1020 43.66 -37.16 -38.78
CA HIS A 1020 44.50 -36.64 -37.67
C HIS A 1020 45.25 -35.27 -37.81
N PRO A 1021 45.71 -34.62 -36.70
CA PRO A 1021 45.10 -34.44 -35.36
C PRO A 1021 45.31 -32.99 -34.75
N PRO A 1022 45.74 -32.70 -33.48
CA PRO A 1022 44.77 -32.25 -32.46
C PRO A 1022 45.23 -31.13 -31.47
N ARG A 1023 44.34 -30.83 -30.50
CA ARG A 1023 44.57 -30.65 -29.03
C ARG A 1023 46.04 -30.47 -28.57
N ARG A 1024 46.33 -29.56 -27.61
CA ARG A 1024 46.03 -29.75 -26.15
C ARG A 1024 46.12 -28.46 -25.31
N ARG A 1025 45.44 -28.53 -24.15
CA ARG A 1025 45.43 -27.63 -22.96
C ARG A 1025 46.85 -27.15 -22.55
N PRO A 1026 47.03 -25.93 -21.99
CA PRO A 1026 46.86 -25.74 -20.53
C PRO A 1026 46.36 -24.34 -20.05
N PRO A 1027 46.07 -24.17 -18.74
CA PRO A 1027 46.00 -22.89 -18.00
C PRO A 1027 47.25 -22.69 -17.08
N PRO A 1028 47.39 -21.62 -16.25
CA PRO A 1028 46.94 -20.20 -16.32
C PRO A 1028 48.06 -19.16 -16.00
N ARG A 1029 47.74 -17.85 -16.07
CA ARG A 1029 48.58 -16.67 -15.67
C ARG A 1029 49.80 -16.42 -16.61
N ALA A 1030 50.49 -15.26 -16.62
CA ALA A 1030 50.44 -14.06 -15.76
C ALA A 1030 50.85 -12.75 -16.48
N LEU A 1031 50.42 -11.61 -15.92
CA LEU A 1031 51.13 -10.32 -15.77
C LEU A 1031 51.54 -9.41 -16.96
N ARG A 1032 51.43 -8.10 -16.65
CA ARG A 1032 52.05 -6.88 -17.23
C ARG A 1032 51.49 -6.26 -18.52
N ALA A 1033 51.21 -4.97 -18.37
CA ALA A 1033 51.08 -3.91 -19.38
C ALA A 1033 52.48 -3.26 -19.62
N PRO A 1034 52.71 -2.09 -20.26
CA PRO A 1034 51.74 -1.07 -20.72
C PRO A 1034 52.05 -0.41 -22.09
N GLY A 1035 51.30 0.64 -22.44
CA GLY A 1035 51.71 1.68 -23.39
C GLY A 1035 50.90 1.71 -24.70
N ALA A 1036 50.62 2.88 -25.29
CA ALA A 1036 50.77 4.24 -24.77
C ALA A 1036 49.80 5.22 -25.47
N GLN A 1037 49.97 6.50 -25.14
CA GLN A 1037 49.40 7.71 -25.77
C GLN A 1037 49.31 7.64 -27.32
N ASP A 1038 48.43 8.39 -28.00
CA ASP A 1038 48.18 9.81 -27.73
C ASP A 1038 46.81 10.40 -28.17
N ARG A 1039 46.57 11.64 -27.74
CA ARG A 1039 45.54 12.57 -28.26
C ARG A 1039 46.21 13.53 -29.30
N PRO A 1040 45.65 14.72 -29.60
CA PRO A 1040 44.65 14.90 -30.66
C PRO A 1040 45.07 15.96 -31.71
N ARG A 1041 44.25 16.21 -32.74
CA ARG A 1041 43.97 17.60 -33.21
C ARG A 1041 42.75 17.74 -34.13
N ARG A 1042 42.32 19.00 -34.26
CA ARG A 1042 41.05 19.50 -34.82
C ARG A 1042 41.20 19.97 -36.28
N ARG A 1043 40.04 20.24 -36.94
CA ARG A 1043 39.82 21.13 -38.13
C ARG A 1043 40.37 20.54 -39.47
N ARG A 1044 39.68 20.61 -40.62
CA ARG A 1044 38.74 21.62 -41.20
C ARG A 1044 37.85 21.02 -42.33
N HIS A 1045 36.80 21.75 -42.76
CA HIS A 1045 36.01 21.52 -44.00
C HIS A 1045 36.71 22.09 -45.28
N PRO A 1046 36.20 21.92 -46.52
CA PRO A 1046 35.11 21.05 -47.01
C PRO A 1046 35.65 19.88 -47.90
N PRO A 1047 35.74 19.84 -49.26
CA PRO A 1047 35.25 20.71 -50.36
C PRO A 1047 33.97 20.15 -51.07
N ARG A 1048 33.97 19.90 -52.40
CA ARG A 1048 32.83 19.44 -53.23
C ARG A 1048 33.25 18.64 -54.48
N ALA A 1049 32.38 17.72 -54.90
CA ALA A 1049 32.01 17.31 -56.28
C ALA A 1049 33.04 16.74 -57.29
N ARG A 1050 32.72 15.56 -57.86
CA ARG A 1050 32.14 15.38 -59.23
C ARG A 1050 31.65 13.93 -59.43
N GLY A 1051 30.66 13.73 -60.31
CA GLY A 1051 30.30 12.41 -60.87
C GLY A 1051 31.17 12.08 -62.12
N PRO A 1052 30.79 11.15 -63.03
CA PRO A 1052 29.43 11.14 -63.62
C PRO A 1052 28.90 9.77 -64.18
N ARG A 1053 27.74 9.82 -64.88
CA ARG A 1053 27.28 8.92 -65.99
C ARG A 1053 26.88 7.46 -65.71
N GLU A 1054 26.03 6.81 -66.52
CA GLU A 1054 24.81 7.19 -67.30
C GLU A 1054 24.20 5.92 -67.94
N ALA A 1055 22.86 5.76 -67.96
CA ALA A 1055 22.10 4.92 -68.91
C ALA A 1055 20.57 5.07 -68.70
N ASP A 1056 19.82 5.50 -69.72
CA ASP A 1056 18.34 5.51 -69.79
C ASP A 1056 17.81 4.16 -70.35
N LEU A 1057 16.52 3.82 -70.50
CA LEU A 1057 15.29 4.50 -71.00
C LEU A 1057 14.02 3.71 -70.54
N SER A 1058 12.74 4.18 -70.60
CA SER A 1058 12.13 5.53 -70.55
C SER A 1058 10.56 5.42 -70.55
N VAL A 1059 9.88 6.58 -70.65
CA VAL A 1059 8.45 6.89 -70.94
C VAL A 1059 7.41 6.66 -69.82
N GLY A 1060 6.60 7.64 -69.40
CA GLY A 1060 6.50 9.06 -69.82
C GLY A 1060 5.57 9.91 -68.91
N LEU A 1061 5.57 11.23 -69.09
CA LEU A 1061 4.79 12.23 -68.32
C LEU A 1061 4.17 13.27 -69.28
N PRO A 1062 3.10 13.99 -68.86
CA PRO A 1062 3.26 15.41 -68.52
C PRO A 1062 2.31 15.92 -67.40
N ARG A 1063 2.33 17.20 -66.98
CA ARG A 1063 3.41 18.00 -66.34
C ARG A 1063 2.77 19.19 -65.58
N ARG A 1064 3.47 19.82 -64.63
CA ARG A 1064 3.01 21.02 -63.87
C ARG A 1064 3.30 22.33 -64.62
N PRO A 1065 2.70 23.46 -64.21
CA PRO A 1065 3.49 24.49 -63.48
C PRO A 1065 2.69 25.22 -62.35
N ARG A 1066 3.09 26.40 -61.84
CA ARG A 1066 4.20 26.68 -60.88
C ARG A 1066 4.15 28.16 -60.40
N VAL A 1067 4.01 28.42 -59.08
CA VAL A 1067 4.48 29.60 -58.29
C VAL A 1067 4.25 31.06 -58.81
N GLY A 1068 3.58 31.92 -58.02
CA GLY A 1068 3.59 33.39 -58.14
C GLY A 1068 2.69 34.10 -57.09
N PRO A 1069 3.03 35.30 -56.52
CA PRO A 1069 2.26 35.95 -55.43
C PRO A 1069 1.59 37.31 -55.88
N PRO A 1070 1.32 38.35 -55.03
CA PRO A 1070 -0.05 38.86 -54.79
C PRO A 1070 -0.34 40.33 -55.17
N GLU A 1071 -1.63 40.74 -55.23
CA GLU A 1071 -2.13 42.12 -54.95
C GLU A 1071 -3.69 42.23 -55.03
N GLU A 1072 -4.28 43.34 -54.54
CA GLU A 1072 -5.70 43.78 -54.69
C GLU A 1072 -5.76 45.07 -55.58
N PRO A 1073 -6.87 45.86 -55.76
CA PRO A 1073 -8.32 45.70 -55.48
C PRO A 1073 -9.23 46.15 -56.69
N LEU A 1074 -10.53 46.49 -56.43
CA LEU A 1074 -11.54 47.19 -57.29
C LEU A 1074 -12.28 46.36 -58.39
N ALA A 1075 -13.51 46.67 -58.88
CA ALA A 1075 -14.71 47.36 -58.32
C ALA A 1075 -15.97 47.27 -59.25
N LEU A 1076 -17.17 47.54 -58.70
CA LEU A 1076 -18.40 48.16 -59.30
C LEU A 1076 -19.36 47.44 -60.30
N ALA A 1077 -20.59 47.14 -59.81
CA ALA A 1077 -21.95 47.42 -60.40
C ALA A 1077 -23.00 47.00 -59.34
N ARG A 1078 -24.03 47.75 -58.87
CA ARG A 1078 -25.20 48.45 -59.47
C ARG A 1078 -26.20 47.52 -60.19
N ASP A 1079 -27.53 47.63 -60.01
CA ASP A 1079 -28.36 48.72 -59.43
C ASP A 1079 -29.67 48.20 -58.75
N GLY A 1080 -30.29 48.94 -57.81
CA GLY A 1080 -31.54 48.55 -57.12
C GLY A 1080 -32.03 49.61 -56.10
N ARG A 1081 -33.35 49.79 -55.90
CA ARG A 1081 -33.97 51.02 -55.36
C ARG A 1081 -35.33 50.71 -54.68
N ALA A 1082 -35.99 51.48 -53.80
CA ALA A 1082 -35.70 52.51 -52.75
C ALA A 1082 -37.10 52.87 -52.09
N ALA A 1083 -37.39 53.82 -51.17
CA ALA A 1083 -36.73 54.89 -50.39
C ALA A 1083 -37.67 55.38 -49.23
N ARG A 1084 -37.17 56.24 -48.30
CA ARG A 1084 -37.94 57.09 -47.31
C ARG A 1084 -38.59 56.35 -46.12
N ASN A 1085 -38.91 56.92 -44.95
CA ASN A 1085 -38.75 58.25 -44.26
C ASN A 1085 -38.60 57.92 -42.72
N ARG A 1086 -37.90 58.60 -41.78
CA ARG A 1086 -37.64 60.01 -41.36
C ARG A 1086 -38.26 60.29 -39.95
N ASP A 1087 -37.51 61.03 -39.10
CA ASP A 1087 -37.88 61.77 -37.86
C ASP A 1087 -38.46 60.98 -36.64
N LEU A 1088 -37.92 61.03 -35.41
CA LEU A 1088 -37.93 62.21 -34.50
C LEU A 1088 -36.94 62.10 -33.30
N ARG A 1089 -36.62 63.25 -32.70
CA ARG A 1089 -36.04 63.52 -31.35
C ARG A 1089 -36.84 64.71 -30.77
N PRO A 1090 -36.99 64.94 -29.44
CA PRO A 1090 -35.91 65.63 -28.69
C PRO A 1090 -35.89 65.60 -27.12
N LEU A 1091 -34.75 66.04 -26.52
CA LEU A 1091 -34.61 66.84 -25.25
C LEU A 1091 -35.06 66.23 -23.87
N ARG A 1092 -34.51 66.59 -22.69
CA ARG A 1092 -33.21 67.23 -22.28
C ARG A 1092 -32.96 67.12 -20.75
N CYS A 1093 -31.67 67.20 -20.34
CA CYS A 1093 -31.06 67.93 -19.17
C CYS A 1093 -30.03 67.08 -18.36
N LEU A 1094 -29.19 67.58 -17.43
CA LEU A 1094 -28.29 68.77 -17.24
C LEU A 1094 -27.62 68.55 -15.83
N ARG A 1095 -26.36 68.82 -15.45
CA ARG A 1095 -25.06 69.38 -15.96
C ARG A 1095 -23.92 68.49 -15.38
N GLY A 1096 -22.62 68.58 -15.71
CA GLY A 1096 -21.91 69.27 -16.80
C GLY A 1096 -20.50 69.81 -16.41
N ARG A 1097 -19.53 69.72 -17.36
CA ARG A 1097 -18.20 70.42 -17.45
C ARG A 1097 -17.05 69.96 -16.50
N MET A 1098 -15.74 70.07 -16.84
CA MET A 1098 -14.98 70.35 -18.10
C MET A 1098 -13.46 70.03 -17.96
N GLY A 1099 -12.76 69.72 -19.06
CA GLY A 1099 -11.26 69.62 -19.18
C GLY A 1099 -10.64 68.30 -18.67
N GLY A 1100 -9.53 67.74 -19.19
CA GLY A 1100 -8.64 68.09 -20.33
C GLY A 1100 -7.30 68.73 -19.89
N GLY A 1101 -6.10 68.25 -20.26
CA GLY A 1101 -5.66 67.10 -21.07
C GLY A 1101 -4.12 67.10 -21.28
N LEU A 1102 -3.55 66.17 -22.07
CA LEU A 1102 -2.09 66.03 -22.37
C LEU A 1102 -1.19 65.70 -21.13
N ARG A 1103 0.12 65.40 -21.26
CA ARG A 1103 0.89 64.43 -22.10
C ARG A 1103 2.35 64.44 -21.60
N ASP A 1104 3.14 63.44 -21.97
CA ASP A 1104 4.63 63.42 -21.88
C ASP A 1104 5.26 63.47 -20.47
N ARG A 1105 6.51 63.05 -20.23
CA ARG A 1105 7.41 61.97 -20.75
C ARG A 1105 8.77 62.18 -20.04
N ARG A 1106 9.68 61.18 -20.12
CA ARG A 1106 11.10 61.22 -19.68
C ARG A 1106 11.27 61.18 -18.14
N ALA A 1107 12.34 60.59 -17.58
CA ALA A 1107 13.24 59.56 -18.11
C ALA A 1107 13.95 58.79 -16.96
N ARG A 1108 14.56 57.65 -17.32
CA ARG A 1108 15.69 57.01 -16.61
C ARG A 1108 16.91 57.98 -16.58
N PRO A 1109 17.98 57.80 -15.76
CA PRO A 1109 18.47 56.47 -15.32
C PRO A 1109 19.22 56.32 -13.97
N LEU A 1110 19.46 55.03 -13.67
CA LEU A 1110 20.67 54.43 -13.04
C LEU A 1110 21.00 54.60 -11.54
N ASP A 1111 21.56 53.47 -11.06
CA ASP A 1111 22.49 53.22 -9.95
C ASP A 1111 22.11 53.43 -8.47
N ALA A 1112 22.70 52.53 -7.68
CA ALA A 1112 22.62 52.36 -6.22
C ALA A 1112 24.07 52.50 -5.65
N PRO A 1113 24.45 52.13 -4.40
CA PRO A 1113 23.66 51.57 -3.29
C PRO A 1113 23.99 52.08 -1.86
N ARG A 1114 23.08 51.81 -0.89
CA ARG A 1114 23.31 51.77 0.59
C ARG A 1114 23.74 53.11 1.28
N PRO A 1115 23.82 53.21 2.63
CA PRO A 1115 23.36 52.29 3.70
C PRO A 1115 22.40 52.92 4.75
N ASP A 1116 21.98 52.07 5.70
CA ASP A 1116 21.68 52.28 7.14
C ASP A 1116 22.56 53.32 7.91
N PRO A 1117 22.29 53.66 9.22
CA PRO A 1117 21.25 53.16 10.15
C PRO A 1117 20.58 54.24 11.09
N ASP A 1118 19.88 53.74 12.14
CA ASP A 1118 19.67 54.31 13.51
C ASP A 1118 18.53 55.31 13.79
N GLY A 1119 17.91 55.22 14.98
CA GLY A 1119 16.88 56.19 15.44
C GLY A 1119 15.91 55.87 16.61
N LYS A 1120 16.24 54.95 17.54
CA LYS A 1120 15.49 54.50 18.76
C LYS A 1120 14.43 55.42 19.43
N GLY A 1121 13.41 54.80 20.05
CA GLY A 1121 12.57 55.36 21.15
C GLY A 1121 11.11 54.90 21.06
N GLU A 1122 10.63 53.87 21.78
CA GLU A 1122 10.20 53.84 23.21
C GLU A 1122 8.81 54.47 23.47
N GLY A 1123 7.90 53.73 24.12
CA GLY A 1123 6.53 54.17 24.46
C GLY A 1123 5.48 53.05 24.50
N GLN A 1124 5.21 52.51 25.70
CA GLN A 1124 4.13 51.57 26.04
C GLN A 1124 3.17 52.28 27.05
N PRO A 1125 1.98 51.72 27.42
CA PRO A 1125 1.17 50.64 26.84
C PRO A 1125 -0.35 51.05 26.73
N GLU A 1126 -1.27 50.18 27.17
CA GLU A 1126 -2.74 50.32 27.31
C GLU A 1126 -3.61 50.24 26.03
N SER A 1127 -4.88 49.82 26.08
CA SER A 1127 -5.46 48.52 26.53
C SER A 1127 -6.97 48.51 26.21
N ASP A 1128 -7.54 47.33 25.97
CA ASP A 1128 -8.99 47.02 25.87
C ASP A 1128 -9.89 47.76 24.84
N GLN A 1129 -10.30 47.00 23.81
CA GLN A 1129 -11.67 46.46 23.60
C GLN A 1129 -12.92 47.37 23.69
N PRO A 1130 -14.08 46.99 23.07
CA PRO A 1130 -14.31 46.08 21.93
C PRO A 1130 -15.34 46.63 20.89
N ARG A 1131 -15.82 45.75 19.97
CA ARG A 1131 -16.89 45.95 18.95
C ARG A 1131 -16.43 46.73 17.70
N GLY A 1132 -16.91 46.47 16.48
CA GLY A 1132 -17.87 45.48 15.98
C GLY A 1132 -17.70 45.22 14.46
N PRO A 1133 -18.58 44.43 13.80
CA PRO A 1133 -18.44 43.99 12.40
C PRO A 1133 -18.56 45.15 11.39
N PRO A 1134 -17.90 45.08 10.22
CA PRO A 1134 -18.22 44.11 9.17
C PRO A 1134 -17.08 43.21 8.69
#